data_AF-A0A918IBM0-F1
#
_entry.id   AF-A0A918IBM0-F1
#
_cell.length_a   1.000
_cell.length_b   1.000
_cell.length_c   1.000
_cell.angle_alpha   90.00
_cell.angle_beta   90.00
_cell.angle_gamma   90.00
#
_symmetry.space_group_name_H-M   'P 1'
#
loop_
_entity.id
_entity.type
_entity.pdbx_description
1 polymer ?
#
loop_
_entity_poly.entity_id
_entity_poly.type
_entity_poly.pdbx_seq_one_letter_code
_entity_poly.pdbx_strand_id
1 'polypeptide(L)'
;MSALEITFRVPDPAGIPAEASAPGGVVALGRRHFRVYAGQWGFPLPEVLVEREPGSPGYVTVHLPPRVDVRAEPGVLIPAQLAHALETIWVPQDYTAASVDGPRILSLDSRLPVSLVYGDPRTADVFGSGHPTDVRVDVHWSLEYTGSVGADTASASVALEFAPLGEQPPPASRDGFGEGPGLVSDDEDEFLRLRPPQPTGDNLQQFVAVDLGSTASTATLWDLGAITQRQVDPGQTTALAQLLGELLSPPADAPPEWRKAVESITAGELVLGRRGGLRITGRQALSRLDDADVVDALMVKVEQSLHQDGRPALRDWLVPRLFEGYARVMNTPALDRHKLRPVDYPDINGQRTRAPASALIERASQSDGGLPPGSLPGLDATLPGDRRFELPGSLGEPPAAMITGIKRAVLQQQPPAVNGSDMSAVHLAQHLYLRLVERAEDLMHRQPGHERPTVRTAVITYPTTILPEIKQRLEKLVRSGLGIPQVVMDYDEGLAACLFFVMRELSDNQNLGLEALRAQSRHVSDDPPTWHRILLAIDIGGCTTDIALLRLALVDTTPSLTQEQEFVSGRDYRLEPQLLGSTGHGQLGGDLLTLQVFYWIKACLVDQLRSDPAPSATGSGASGDREERRLSTRVAEQASEMLRTIVAPDVRRDLDHFLPTRWDGVQDEEERTRRRGRFDLLWRLAESRKRSLGAGEDDGVSPDATIEEVHVIEILNSGSHRLGTAKEVALDPAEFRTLIEPVLRRAAEMGADLVRTVFTRIHEDNAKRIAKGLQPQPVPVLDQVVLSGRSSALEQVGQTVVGVLTHADAGSQVRLGWNPTALSVEKGSVAKQATSIGAAWAHSTQALAGQLAMRNRLSATDPVIRLSELDIQTRGLFSSLPGDFGTVAAGEARVLTVLRAGTPFAELDARGRRGVRTGWKPLTEVVMLHRATSSKDHIQWGSFNLVLSAGAESLPEPLHEVWRRKDGTGVNYQLEMDQELFPYILLCRGLPHLLVNGQPLELDGARQGLSFDAGLHTFSLPGSICVSLGEPHTGKPDLVEVFPAPGSEETYLNEFFHDSTDSEQQPVPGRAAVLDAPPVHGAYHFYLVREGTGEPEDLGRLPAPGLADHWASLDAHGRLRVHRGAVPHLPAETLREVEQRPGRVLRRPMSSGLTEFNEYWDPSTGRH
;
A
#
# COMPACT_ATOMS: atom_id res chain seq x y z
N MET A 1 6.47 31.14 1.08
CA MET A 1 5.51 30.76 0.03
C MET A 1 4.22 31.44 0.42
N SER A 2 3.51 32.09 -0.51
CA SER A 2 2.28 32.80 -0.16
C SER A 2 1.10 31.96 -0.63
N ALA A 3 0.54 31.12 0.23
CA ALA A 3 -0.70 30.43 -0.08
C ALA A 3 -1.91 31.25 0.39
N LEU A 4 -3.02 31.10 -0.33
CA LEU A 4 -4.32 31.68 0.00
C LEU A 4 -5.23 30.53 0.47
N GLU A 5 -5.94 30.74 1.57
CA GLU A 5 -6.84 29.75 2.19
C GLU A 5 -8.30 30.18 1.99
N ILE A 6 -9.19 29.22 1.68
CA ILE A 6 -10.65 29.44 1.61
C ILE A 6 -11.29 28.78 2.84
N THR A 7 -11.95 29.58 3.68
CA THR A 7 -12.63 29.11 4.89
C THR A 7 -14.13 29.42 4.85
N PHE A 8 -14.91 28.64 5.61
CA PHE A 8 -16.36 28.80 5.71
C PHE A 8 -16.74 29.07 7.16
N ARG A 9 -17.66 30.00 7.40
CA ARG A 9 -18.14 30.28 8.76
C ARG A 9 -19.64 30.49 8.83
N VAL A 10 -20.20 30.33 10.02
CA VAL A 10 -21.60 30.69 10.31
C VAL A 10 -21.76 32.20 10.12
N PRO A 11 -22.82 32.68 9.43
CA PRO A 11 -23.04 34.11 9.24
C PRO A 11 -23.17 34.86 10.57
N ASP A 12 -22.52 36.02 10.68
CA ASP A 12 -22.58 36.83 11.90
C ASP A 12 -23.96 37.51 12.03
N PRO A 13 -24.72 37.33 13.13
CA PRO A 13 -26.02 38.00 13.30
C PRO A 13 -25.92 39.53 13.44
N ALA A 14 -24.71 40.10 13.50
CA ALA A 14 -24.43 41.54 13.64
C ALA A 14 -24.85 42.37 12.41
N GLY A 15 -26.15 42.51 12.19
CA GLY A 15 -26.74 43.35 11.15
C GLY A 15 -28.27 43.27 11.06
N ILE A 16 -28.88 42.27 11.70
CA ILE A 16 -30.32 42.05 11.67
C ILE A 16 -30.97 42.73 12.88
N PRO A 17 -31.93 43.67 12.71
CA PRO A 17 -32.67 44.25 13.82
C PRO A 17 -33.33 43.15 14.67
N ALA A 18 -33.19 43.22 16.00
CA ALA A 18 -33.62 42.20 16.95
C ALA A 18 -35.12 41.82 16.91
N GLU A 19 -35.94 42.53 16.12
CA GLU A 19 -37.35 42.24 15.92
C GLU A 19 -37.64 41.38 14.65
N ALA A 20 -36.60 40.90 13.95
CA ALA A 20 -36.72 40.09 12.73
C ALA A 20 -36.05 38.69 12.80
N SER A 21 -35.70 38.17 13.98
CA SER A 21 -35.11 36.83 14.11
C SER A 21 -36.18 35.71 14.00
N ALA A 22 -36.58 35.39 12.78
CA ALA A 22 -37.33 34.17 12.44
C ALA A 22 -36.37 32.94 12.37
N PRO A 23 -36.85 31.69 12.50
CA PRO A 23 -36.10 30.52 12.97
C PRO A 23 -35.27 29.78 11.90
N GLY A 24 -34.54 30.52 11.06
CA GLY A 24 -33.55 29.95 10.13
C GLY A 24 -32.12 30.22 10.61
N GLY A 25 -31.18 29.31 10.32
CA GLY A 25 -29.81 29.42 10.81
C GLY A 25 -28.84 28.47 10.13
N VAL A 26 -27.55 28.74 10.26
CA VAL A 26 -26.46 27.84 9.85
C VAL A 26 -25.82 27.31 11.13
N VAL A 27 -25.73 25.99 11.27
CA VAL A 27 -25.06 25.34 12.40
C VAL A 27 -23.84 24.60 11.86
N ALA A 28 -22.67 24.94 12.38
CA ALA A 28 -21.46 24.21 12.06
C ALA A 28 -21.49 22.84 12.76
N LEU A 29 -21.48 21.76 11.98
CA LEU A 29 -21.23 20.40 12.45
C LEU A 29 -19.71 20.07 12.44
N GLY A 30 -18.91 20.91 11.75
CA GLY A 30 -17.45 20.96 11.71
C GLY A 30 -16.98 22.20 10.92
N ARG A 31 -15.66 22.44 10.75
CA ARG A 31 -15.16 23.65 10.02
C ARG A 31 -15.61 23.72 8.55
N ARG A 32 -15.87 22.57 7.92
CA ARG A 32 -16.29 22.44 6.50
C ARG A 32 -17.58 21.60 6.36
N HIS A 33 -18.35 21.46 7.43
CA HIS A 33 -19.64 20.75 7.40
C HIS A 33 -20.68 21.57 8.15
N PHE A 34 -21.74 21.97 7.46
CA PHE A 34 -22.77 22.82 8.02
C PHE A 34 -24.15 22.22 7.78
N ARG A 35 -24.98 22.28 8.81
CA ARG A 35 -26.42 22.06 8.69
C ARG A 35 -27.13 23.39 8.54
N VAL A 36 -27.96 23.53 7.52
CA VAL A 36 -28.69 24.77 7.20
C VAL A 36 -30.18 24.59 7.46
N TYR A 37 -30.77 25.53 8.20
CA TYR A 37 -32.16 25.52 8.63
C TYR A 37 -32.96 26.59 7.88
N ALA A 38 -34.13 26.21 7.37
CA ALA A 38 -34.98 27.09 6.58
C ALA A 38 -35.51 28.27 7.43
N GLY A 39 -35.22 29.49 7.00
CA GLY A 39 -35.84 30.71 7.54
C GLY A 39 -36.99 31.22 6.66
N GLN A 40 -37.58 32.35 7.06
CA GLN A 40 -38.64 33.04 6.31
C GLN A 40 -38.23 33.40 4.85
N TRP A 41 -36.94 33.51 4.60
CA TRP A 41 -36.37 33.97 3.32
C TRP A 41 -35.54 32.90 2.59
N GLY A 42 -35.59 31.63 3.04
CA GLY A 42 -34.75 30.56 2.48
C GLY A 42 -33.72 29.98 3.45
N PHE A 43 -32.88 29.08 2.95
CA PHE A 43 -31.74 28.52 3.65
C PHE A 43 -30.58 29.51 3.61
N PRO A 44 -30.13 30.09 4.75
CA PRO A 44 -28.89 30.84 4.78
C PRO A 44 -27.71 29.89 4.48
N LEU A 45 -26.76 30.34 3.67
CA LEU A 45 -25.52 29.63 3.39
C LEU A 45 -24.40 30.11 4.31
N PRO A 46 -23.39 29.27 4.59
CA PRO A 46 -22.18 29.72 5.28
C PRO A 46 -21.50 30.89 4.52
N GLU A 47 -20.93 31.83 5.27
CA GLU A 47 -20.08 32.86 4.69
C GLU A 47 -18.77 32.24 4.20
N VAL A 48 -18.27 32.72 3.06
CA VAL A 48 -16.99 32.28 2.51
C VAL A 48 -15.97 33.36 2.72
N LEU A 49 -14.84 33.01 3.31
CA LEU A 49 -13.73 33.89 3.59
C LEU A 49 -12.50 33.42 2.84
N VAL A 50 -11.68 34.39 2.47
CA VAL A 50 -10.34 34.14 1.98
C VAL A 50 -9.35 34.93 2.79
N GLU A 51 -8.28 34.25 3.18
CA GLU A 51 -7.19 34.86 3.90
C GLU A 51 -5.86 34.35 3.38
N ARG A 52 -4.82 35.15 3.61
CA ARG A 52 -3.46 34.79 3.22
C ARG A 52 -2.83 34.01 4.37
N GLU A 53 -2.11 32.93 4.06
CA GLU A 53 -1.40 32.13 5.05
C GLU A 53 -0.45 32.99 5.92
N PRO A 54 -0.39 32.73 7.24
CA PRO A 54 0.47 33.44 8.18
C PRO A 54 1.97 33.21 7.84
N GLY A 55 2.76 34.29 7.79
CA GLY A 55 4.22 34.23 7.51
C GLY A 55 4.62 34.56 6.08
N SER A 56 3.66 34.80 5.19
CA SER A 56 3.87 35.16 3.78
C SER A 56 4.13 36.67 3.59
N PRO A 57 5.21 37.13 2.94
CA PRO A 57 5.39 38.56 2.61
C PRO A 57 4.58 38.98 1.35
N GLY A 58 3.95 40.16 1.37
CA GLY A 58 3.23 40.76 0.23
C GLY A 58 1.70 40.54 0.18
N TYR A 59 0.96 41.31 -0.60
CA TYR A 59 -0.49 41.14 -0.81
C TYR A 59 -0.77 40.09 -1.90
N VAL A 60 -1.89 39.36 -1.80
CA VAL A 60 -2.33 38.38 -2.80
C VAL A 60 -3.49 38.98 -3.58
N THR A 61 -3.47 38.91 -4.91
CA THR A 61 -4.61 39.35 -5.73
C THR A 61 -5.44 38.14 -6.11
N VAL A 62 -6.65 38.06 -5.58
CA VAL A 62 -7.65 37.04 -5.90
C VAL A 62 -8.37 37.41 -7.18
N HIS A 63 -8.54 36.45 -8.08
CA HIS A 63 -9.34 36.57 -9.30
C HIS A 63 -10.74 36.01 -9.06
N LEU A 64 -11.75 36.85 -9.26
CA LEU A 64 -13.16 36.49 -9.15
C LEU A 64 -13.76 36.31 -10.55
N PRO A 65 -14.74 35.41 -10.73
CA PRO A 65 -15.43 34.65 -9.68
C PRO A 65 -14.70 33.36 -9.26
N PRO A 66 -14.92 32.88 -8.02
CA PRO A 66 -14.59 31.52 -7.63
C PRO A 66 -15.35 30.51 -8.49
N ARG A 67 -14.73 29.37 -8.74
CA ARG A 67 -15.40 28.19 -9.27
C ARG A 67 -16.06 27.43 -8.13
N VAL A 68 -17.36 27.19 -8.26
CA VAL A 68 -18.15 26.35 -7.36
C VAL A 68 -18.59 25.10 -8.13
N ASP A 69 -18.28 23.91 -7.62
CA ASP A 69 -18.65 22.62 -8.21
C ASP A 69 -19.49 21.83 -7.20
N VAL A 70 -20.70 21.44 -7.59
CA VAL A 70 -21.66 20.78 -6.70
C VAL A 70 -21.68 19.27 -6.99
N ARG A 71 -21.30 18.47 -6.00
CA ARG A 71 -21.19 17.01 -6.13
C ARG A 71 -22.22 16.29 -5.27
N ALA A 72 -22.74 15.21 -5.83
CA ALA A 72 -23.66 14.31 -5.15
C ALA A 72 -22.93 13.07 -4.62
N GLU A 73 -23.44 12.51 -3.52
CA GLU A 73 -23.03 11.16 -3.09
C GLU A 73 -23.39 10.13 -4.17
N PRO A 74 -22.58 9.05 -4.33
CA PRO A 74 -22.87 7.99 -5.30
C PRO A 74 -24.29 7.41 -5.10
N GLY A 75 -25.14 7.54 -6.12
CA GLY A 75 -26.52 7.04 -6.09
C GLY A 75 -27.58 8.06 -5.68
N VAL A 76 -27.20 9.27 -5.31
CA VAL A 76 -28.12 10.39 -5.02
C VAL A 76 -28.14 11.35 -6.21
N LEU A 77 -29.32 11.71 -6.70
CA LEU A 77 -29.47 12.74 -7.74
C LEU A 77 -29.72 14.10 -7.09
N ILE A 78 -28.78 15.03 -7.25
CA ILE A 78 -29.01 16.44 -6.88
C ILE A 78 -29.84 17.09 -8.00
N PRO A 79 -30.93 17.81 -7.69
CA PRO A 79 -31.65 18.58 -8.69
C PRO A 79 -30.71 19.57 -9.40
N ALA A 80 -30.65 19.53 -10.73
CA ALA A 80 -29.78 20.44 -11.50
C ALA A 80 -30.04 21.94 -11.19
N GLN A 81 -31.28 22.26 -10.82
CA GLN A 81 -31.68 23.61 -10.39
C GLN A 81 -31.07 24.02 -9.04
N LEU A 82 -30.88 23.07 -8.11
CA LEU A 82 -30.23 23.30 -6.83
C LEU A 82 -28.72 23.47 -7.00
N ALA A 83 -28.08 22.62 -7.81
CA ALA A 83 -26.67 22.74 -8.15
C ALA A 83 -26.38 24.10 -8.80
N HIS A 84 -27.16 24.47 -9.82
CA HIS A 84 -27.03 25.76 -10.48
C HIS A 84 -27.30 26.96 -9.54
N ALA A 85 -28.25 26.83 -8.61
CA ALA A 85 -28.53 27.88 -7.64
C ALA A 85 -27.39 28.06 -6.64
N LEU A 86 -26.76 26.98 -6.18
CA LEU A 86 -25.55 27.05 -5.35
C LEU A 86 -24.39 27.73 -6.08
N GLU A 87 -24.20 27.40 -7.36
CA GLU A 87 -23.18 28.03 -8.21
C GLU A 87 -23.41 29.52 -8.45
N THR A 88 -24.66 29.98 -8.46
CA THR A 88 -25.01 31.37 -8.82
C THR A 88 -25.25 32.26 -7.62
N ILE A 89 -25.83 31.72 -6.54
CA ILE A 89 -26.20 32.48 -5.34
C ILE A 89 -25.03 32.57 -4.37
N TRP A 90 -24.20 31.52 -4.27
CA TRP A 90 -23.11 31.50 -3.30
C TRP A 90 -21.86 32.24 -3.79
N VAL A 91 -21.79 32.55 -5.08
CA VAL A 91 -20.67 33.27 -5.70
C VAL A 91 -20.84 34.79 -5.51
N PRO A 92 -19.75 35.53 -5.22
CA PRO A 92 -19.81 36.99 -5.04
C PRO A 92 -20.31 37.68 -6.32
N GLN A 93 -21.19 38.68 -6.18
CA GLN A 93 -21.75 39.39 -7.34
C GLN A 93 -20.78 40.43 -7.96
N ASP A 94 -19.71 40.80 -7.25
CA ASP A 94 -18.69 41.72 -7.73
C ASP A 94 -17.49 40.98 -8.34
N TYR A 95 -17.43 40.95 -9.67
CA TYR A 95 -16.40 40.26 -10.47
C TYR A 95 -15.08 41.05 -10.64
N THR A 96 -14.66 41.80 -9.62
CA THR A 96 -13.41 42.58 -9.67
C THR A 96 -12.32 41.92 -8.84
N ALA A 97 -11.11 41.82 -9.40
CA ALA A 97 -9.94 41.28 -8.69
C ALA A 97 -9.75 41.98 -7.33
N ALA A 98 -9.50 41.16 -6.31
CA ALA A 98 -9.54 41.56 -4.92
C ALA A 98 -8.15 41.38 -4.29
N SER A 99 -7.52 42.48 -3.86
CA SER A 99 -6.34 42.37 -3.00
C SER A 99 -6.74 41.84 -1.63
N VAL A 100 -6.02 40.83 -1.14
CA VAL A 100 -6.19 40.18 0.15
C VAL A 100 -4.90 40.39 0.95
N ASP A 101 -4.98 41.28 1.94
CA ASP A 101 -3.95 41.59 2.93
C ASP A 101 -4.31 41.12 4.35
N GLY A 102 -5.54 40.66 4.54
CA GLY A 102 -6.09 40.00 5.74
C GLY A 102 -7.40 39.24 5.39
N PRO A 103 -8.15 38.75 6.39
CA PRO A 103 -9.39 38.00 6.14
C PRO A 103 -10.40 38.85 5.35
N ARG A 104 -10.82 38.33 4.19
CA ARG A 104 -11.77 39.00 3.30
C ARG A 104 -12.96 38.08 3.03
N ILE A 105 -14.17 38.56 3.31
CA ILE A 105 -15.41 37.82 3.05
C ILE A 105 -15.74 37.96 1.57
N LEU A 106 -15.91 36.83 0.89
CA LEU A 106 -16.32 36.76 -0.52
C LEU A 106 -17.84 36.64 -0.64
N SER A 107 -18.48 35.82 0.20
CA SER A 107 -19.94 35.63 0.19
C SER A 107 -20.53 36.04 1.54
N LEU A 108 -21.44 37.02 1.51
CA LEU A 108 -22.19 37.51 2.66
C LEU A 108 -23.69 37.39 2.38
N ASP A 109 -24.48 36.95 3.36
CA ASP A 109 -25.96 36.88 3.30
C ASP A 109 -26.56 36.05 2.15
N SER A 110 -25.78 35.13 1.57
CA SER A 110 -26.25 34.22 0.51
C SER A 110 -27.37 33.30 1.01
N ARG A 111 -28.52 33.29 0.32
CA ARG A 111 -29.72 32.54 0.71
C ARG A 111 -30.31 31.73 -0.44
N LEU A 112 -30.48 30.43 -0.23
CA LEU A 112 -31.14 29.54 -1.18
C LEU A 112 -32.66 29.51 -0.96
N PRO A 113 -33.48 29.70 -2.01
CA PRO A 113 -34.91 29.47 -1.94
C PRO A 113 -35.27 28.05 -1.50
N VAL A 114 -36.19 27.92 -0.54
CA VAL A 114 -36.65 26.61 -0.01
C VAL A 114 -37.19 25.71 -1.12
N SER A 115 -37.89 26.29 -2.10
CA SER A 115 -38.51 25.57 -3.22
C SER A 115 -37.51 24.83 -4.11
N LEU A 116 -36.22 25.19 -4.07
CA LEU A 116 -35.17 24.52 -4.85
C LEU A 116 -34.65 23.25 -4.18
N VAL A 117 -34.83 23.13 -2.86
CA VAL A 117 -34.40 21.96 -2.08
C VAL A 117 -35.55 20.96 -1.93
N TYR A 118 -36.77 21.44 -1.63
CA TYR A 118 -37.93 20.59 -1.33
C TYR A 118 -39.07 20.64 -2.38
N GLY A 119 -38.91 21.38 -3.48
CA GLY A 119 -39.96 21.58 -4.49
C GLY A 119 -41.04 22.59 -4.09
N ASP A 120 -41.95 22.97 -5.00
CA ASP A 120 -43.11 23.81 -4.65
C ASP A 120 -44.12 22.99 -3.82
N PRO A 121 -44.40 23.37 -2.56
CA PRO A 121 -45.35 22.66 -1.70
C PRO A 121 -46.77 22.59 -2.28
N ARG A 122 -47.12 23.43 -3.28
CA ARG A 122 -48.41 23.38 -3.98
C ARG A 122 -48.52 22.26 -5.02
N THR A 123 -47.40 21.60 -5.34
CA THR A 123 -47.34 20.50 -6.32
C THR A 123 -47.05 19.14 -5.67
N ALA A 124 -46.92 19.08 -4.35
CA ALA A 124 -46.55 17.89 -3.59
C ALA A 124 -47.58 16.73 -3.66
N ASP A 125 -48.82 16.98 -4.11
CA ASP A 125 -49.86 15.94 -4.23
C ASP A 125 -49.67 14.99 -5.44
N VAL A 126 -48.69 15.22 -6.33
CA VAL A 126 -48.49 14.39 -7.55
C VAL A 126 -47.37 13.35 -7.38
N PHE A 127 -46.46 13.52 -6.42
CA PHE A 127 -45.37 12.59 -6.15
C PHE A 127 -45.51 12.07 -4.71
N GLY A 128 -45.99 10.84 -4.57
CA GLY A 128 -46.38 10.22 -3.29
C GLY A 128 -45.40 10.44 -2.13
N SER A 129 -45.98 10.66 -0.96
CA SER A 129 -45.42 10.79 0.39
C SER A 129 -44.08 10.08 0.65
N GLY A 130 -42.99 10.75 0.29
CA GLY A 130 -41.63 10.36 0.61
C GLY A 130 -40.67 11.52 0.30
N HIS A 131 -40.80 12.63 1.03
CA HIS A 131 -39.76 13.66 0.97
C HIS A 131 -38.46 13.05 1.53
N PRO A 132 -37.32 13.14 0.83
CA PRO A 132 -36.04 12.73 1.39
C PRO A 132 -35.81 13.53 2.68
N THR A 133 -35.59 12.82 3.78
CA THR A 133 -35.52 13.41 5.12
C THR A 133 -34.27 14.26 5.32
N ASP A 134 -33.20 14.05 4.55
CA ASP A 134 -32.00 14.88 4.59
C ASP A 134 -31.44 15.04 3.17
N VAL A 135 -31.39 16.27 2.66
CA VAL A 135 -30.68 16.58 1.41
C VAL A 135 -29.28 17.00 1.80
N ARG A 136 -28.27 16.22 1.41
CA ARG A 136 -26.86 16.55 1.60
C ARG A 136 -26.19 16.86 0.28
N VAL A 137 -25.39 17.91 0.25
CA VAL A 137 -24.70 18.39 -0.94
C VAL A 137 -23.26 18.75 -0.59
N ASP A 138 -22.29 18.19 -1.32
CA ASP A 138 -20.89 18.60 -1.20
C ASP A 138 -20.59 19.67 -2.24
N VAL A 139 -20.06 20.80 -1.79
CA VAL A 139 -19.78 21.95 -2.65
C VAL A 139 -18.29 22.27 -2.61
N HIS A 140 -17.64 22.22 -3.77
CA HIS A 140 -16.22 22.47 -3.91
C HIS A 140 -15.98 23.89 -4.44
N TRP A 141 -15.34 24.73 -3.63
CA TRP A 141 -14.86 26.05 -3.98
C TRP A 141 -13.42 26.00 -4.50
N SER A 142 -13.15 26.75 -5.56
CA SER A 142 -11.83 26.96 -6.15
C SER A 142 -11.69 28.43 -6.53
N LEU A 143 -10.53 29.00 -6.29
CA LEU A 143 -10.27 30.41 -6.46
C LEU A 143 -8.85 30.62 -6.95
N GLU A 144 -8.71 31.24 -8.12
CA GLU A 144 -7.41 31.61 -8.66
C GLU A 144 -6.88 32.85 -7.96
N TYR A 145 -5.57 32.87 -7.69
CA TYR A 145 -4.91 34.05 -7.12
C TYR A 145 -3.51 34.23 -7.67
N THR A 146 -3.02 35.47 -7.66
CA THR A 146 -1.65 35.82 -8.02
C THR A 146 -0.90 36.32 -6.80
N GLY A 147 0.15 35.58 -6.41
CA GLY A 147 1.07 35.92 -5.34
C GLY A 147 2.46 36.32 -5.86
N SER A 148 3.43 36.46 -4.96
CA SER A 148 4.81 36.89 -5.29
C SER A 148 5.63 35.88 -6.11
N VAL A 149 5.12 34.66 -6.30
CA VAL A 149 5.79 33.54 -6.99
C VAL A 149 5.10 33.17 -8.32
N GLY A 150 3.92 33.73 -8.61
CA GLY A 150 3.12 33.41 -9.80
C GLY A 150 1.63 33.29 -9.50
N ALA A 151 0.87 32.79 -10.48
CA ALA A 151 -0.54 32.41 -10.30
C ALA A 151 -0.65 31.01 -9.69
N ASP A 152 -1.63 30.82 -8.81
CA ASP A 152 -1.91 29.56 -8.12
C ASP A 152 -3.43 29.46 -7.84
N THR A 153 -3.91 28.31 -7.38
CA THR A 153 -5.34 28.08 -7.08
C THR A 153 -5.53 27.60 -5.66
N ALA A 154 -6.32 28.35 -4.89
CA ALA A 154 -6.82 27.90 -3.60
C ALA A 154 -8.10 27.09 -3.82
N SER A 155 -8.29 26.01 -3.07
CA SER A 155 -9.53 25.22 -3.15
C SER A 155 -9.93 24.64 -1.80
N ALA A 156 -11.23 24.64 -1.52
CA ALA A 156 -11.80 24.05 -0.32
C ALA A 156 -13.17 23.43 -0.63
N SER A 157 -13.52 22.33 0.03
CA SER A 157 -14.85 21.71 -0.09
C SER A 157 -15.64 21.89 1.20
N VAL A 158 -16.95 22.02 1.08
CA VAL A 158 -17.88 22.17 2.20
C VAL A 158 -19.11 21.31 1.99
N ALA A 159 -19.47 20.52 3.00
CA ALA A 159 -20.70 19.75 3.03
C ALA A 159 -21.85 20.62 3.58
N LEU A 160 -22.97 20.67 2.87
CA LEU A 160 -24.21 21.30 3.28
C LEU A 160 -25.28 20.24 3.51
N GLU A 161 -25.79 20.17 4.73
CA GLU A 161 -26.93 19.33 5.09
C GLU A 161 -28.16 20.22 5.28
N PHE A 162 -29.20 20.04 4.46
CA PHE A 162 -30.44 20.81 4.54
C PHE A 162 -31.39 20.16 5.53
N ALA A 163 -31.75 20.89 6.60
CA ALA A 163 -32.67 20.41 7.61
C ALA A 163 -34.12 20.38 7.10
N PRO A 164 -34.93 19.38 7.52
CA PRO A 164 -36.36 19.32 7.28
C PRO A 164 -37.12 20.62 7.55
N LEU A 165 -38.16 20.87 6.75
CA LEU A 165 -39.01 22.05 6.93
C LEU A 165 -39.69 22.05 8.31
N GLY A 166 -39.44 23.11 9.09
CA GLY A 166 -40.00 23.29 10.43
C GLY A 166 -39.09 22.84 11.57
N GLU A 167 -37.95 22.19 11.27
CA GLU A 167 -36.92 21.92 12.26
C GLU A 167 -36.22 23.23 12.67
N GLN A 168 -36.00 23.44 13.96
CA GLN A 168 -35.33 24.63 14.49
C GLN A 168 -33.88 24.33 14.86
N PRO A 169 -32.94 25.27 14.62
CA PRO A 169 -31.56 25.10 15.04
C PRO A 169 -31.49 24.95 16.58
N PRO A 170 -30.63 24.08 17.11
CA PRO A 170 -30.36 24.03 18.55
C PRO A 170 -29.91 25.40 19.08
N PRO A 171 -30.19 25.74 20.35
CA PRO A 171 -29.82 27.03 20.92
C PRO A 171 -28.30 27.24 20.80
N ALA A 172 -27.89 28.37 20.22
CA ALA A 172 -26.48 28.69 19.99
C ALA A 172 -25.69 28.62 21.31
N SER A 173 -24.73 27.70 21.39
CA SER A 173 -23.73 27.71 22.47
C SER A 173 -22.93 29.00 22.33
N ARG A 174 -22.92 29.81 23.38
CA ARG A 174 -22.28 31.14 23.41
C ARG A 174 -20.75 31.07 23.49
N ASP A 175 -20.16 29.88 23.48
CA ASP A 175 -18.71 29.67 23.50
C ASP A 175 -18.17 29.45 22.07
N GLY A 176 -18.56 30.36 21.16
CA GLY A 176 -18.00 30.44 19.82
C GLY A 176 -16.52 30.83 19.88
N PHE A 177 -15.71 30.14 19.07
CA PHE A 177 -14.31 30.40 18.74
C PHE A 177 -13.85 31.83 19.10
N GLY A 178 -13.23 31.96 20.29
CA GLY A 178 -12.69 33.23 20.76
C GLY A 178 -11.61 33.74 19.82
N GLU A 179 -11.72 35.01 19.48
CA GLU A 179 -10.72 35.81 18.77
C GLU A 179 -9.33 35.65 19.41
N GLY A 180 -8.47 34.86 18.79
CA GLY A 180 -7.06 34.75 19.12
C GLY A 180 -6.24 34.89 17.84
N PRO A 181 -5.26 35.83 17.75
CA PRO A 181 -4.41 35.96 16.58
C PRO A 181 -3.35 34.86 16.61
N GLY A 182 -3.69 33.73 16.01
CA GLY A 182 -2.81 32.57 15.88
C GLY A 182 -3.42 31.57 14.92
N LEU A 183 -3.26 31.84 13.62
CA LEU A 183 -3.68 30.98 12.52
C LEU A 183 -3.00 29.61 12.63
N VAL A 184 -3.80 28.62 13.01
CA VAL A 184 -3.53 27.19 13.01
C VAL A 184 -3.72 26.70 11.57
N SER A 185 -2.67 26.17 10.92
CA SER A 185 -2.69 25.81 9.49
C SER A 185 -3.75 24.74 9.15
N ASP A 186 -4.31 24.78 7.94
CA ASP A 186 -5.26 23.83 7.32
C ASP A 186 -4.94 22.32 7.54
N ASP A 187 -3.67 21.95 7.73
CA ASP A 187 -3.21 20.58 8.05
C ASP A 187 -3.58 20.12 9.50
N GLU A 188 -4.00 21.02 10.40
CA GLU A 188 -4.20 20.71 11.83
C GLU A 188 -5.64 20.28 12.21
N ASP A 189 -6.65 20.43 11.34
CA ASP A 189 -8.01 19.91 11.60
C ASP A 189 -8.31 18.58 10.88
N GLU A 190 -7.69 18.28 9.73
CA GLU A 190 -7.79 16.93 9.14
C GLU A 190 -6.98 15.91 9.97
N PHE A 191 -5.88 16.39 10.58
CA PHE A 191 -4.97 15.56 11.35
C PHE A 191 -4.75 16.16 12.73
N LEU A 192 -5.09 15.38 13.75
CA LEU A 192 -4.78 15.74 15.13
C LEU A 192 -3.25 15.80 15.32
N ARG A 193 -2.79 16.70 16.19
CA ARG A 193 -1.43 16.65 16.75
C ARG A 193 -1.49 16.01 18.12
N LEU A 194 -1.31 14.69 18.18
CA LEU A 194 -1.42 13.93 19.43
C LEU A 194 -0.12 13.99 20.27
N ARG A 195 1.01 14.30 19.64
CA ARG A 195 2.31 14.48 20.29
C ARG A 195 2.99 15.76 19.77
N PRO A 196 3.83 16.42 20.59
CA PRO A 196 4.62 17.55 20.13
C PRO A 196 5.59 17.12 19.02
N PRO A 197 5.88 17.98 18.03
CA PRO A 197 6.84 17.66 16.98
C PRO A 197 8.22 17.45 17.58
N GLN A 198 8.85 16.33 17.21
CA GLN A 198 10.18 15.98 17.71
C GLN A 198 11.27 16.82 17.01
N PRO A 199 12.29 17.32 17.74
CA PRO A 199 13.35 18.11 17.13
C PRO A 199 14.16 17.30 16.12
N THR A 200 14.50 17.92 14.99
CA THR A 200 15.37 17.35 13.94
C THR A 200 16.79 17.20 14.47
N GLY A 201 17.27 15.96 14.59
CA GLY A 201 18.66 15.64 14.97
C GLY A 201 19.00 14.17 14.73
N ASP A 202 20.28 13.81 14.81
CA ASP A 202 20.92 12.64 14.16
C ASP A 202 20.62 11.23 14.73
N ASN A 203 19.58 11.04 15.56
CA ASN A 203 19.28 9.72 16.16
C ASN A 203 18.52 8.79 15.17
N LEU A 204 19.12 8.52 14.01
CA LEU A 204 18.62 7.65 12.92
C LEU A 204 18.74 6.14 13.24
N GLN A 205 19.25 5.76 14.42
CA GLN A 205 19.63 4.38 14.74
C GLN A 205 18.52 3.52 15.38
N GLN A 206 17.30 4.05 15.52
CA GLN A 206 16.15 3.36 16.12
C GLN A 206 14.86 3.79 15.43
N PHE A 207 14.05 2.82 15.01
CA PHE A 207 12.78 3.08 14.31
C PHE A 207 11.77 1.97 14.57
N VAL A 208 10.50 2.25 14.28
CA VAL A 208 9.41 1.26 14.37
C VAL A 208 8.81 1.01 12.99
N ALA A 209 8.58 -0.26 12.65
CA ALA A 209 7.75 -0.64 11.51
C ALA A 209 6.36 -1.04 11.99
N VAL A 210 5.32 -0.52 11.36
CA VAL A 210 3.92 -0.79 11.74
C VAL A 210 3.15 -1.34 10.54
N ASP A 211 2.56 -2.52 10.73
CA ASP A 211 1.51 -3.07 9.87
C ASP A 211 0.16 -2.85 10.55
N LEU A 212 -0.58 -1.86 10.04
CA LEU A 212 -1.95 -1.63 10.45
C LEU A 212 -2.81 -2.71 9.80
N GLY A 213 -3.42 -3.61 10.58
CA GLY A 213 -4.33 -4.62 10.02
C GLY A 213 -5.80 -4.25 10.14
N SER A 214 -6.68 -4.98 9.45
CA SER A 214 -8.14 -4.79 9.56
C SER A 214 -8.73 -5.38 10.83
N THR A 215 -8.11 -6.46 11.32
CA THR A 215 -8.57 -7.21 12.51
C THR A 215 -7.54 -7.21 13.62
N ALA A 216 -6.25 -7.32 13.29
CA ALA A 216 -5.14 -7.22 14.23
C ALA A 216 -3.98 -6.45 13.60
N SER A 217 -3.34 -5.57 14.37
CA SER A 217 -2.19 -4.77 13.93
C SER A 217 -0.90 -5.31 14.54
N THR A 218 0.24 -5.02 13.92
CA THR A 218 1.55 -5.42 14.45
C THR A 218 2.56 -4.29 14.37
N ALA A 219 3.52 -4.31 15.28
CA ALA A 219 4.65 -3.40 15.25
C ALA A 219 5.95 -4.15 15.55
N THR A 220 7.03 -3.74 14.89
CA THR A 220 8.38 -4.27 15.08
C THR A 220 9.34 -3.11 15.33
N LEU A 221 9.99 -3.11 16.49
CA LEU A 221 11.04 -2.17 16.84
C LEU A 221 12.38 -2.66 16.27
N TRP A 222 13.12 -1.78 15.61
CA TRP A 222 14.53 -2.00 15.34
C TRP A 222 15.37 -1.17 16.31
N ASP A 223 16.23 -1.84 17.10
CA ASP A 223 17.02 -1.21 18.16
C ASP A 223 18.48 -1.65 18.10
N LEU A 224 19.33 -0.81 17.51
CA LEU A 224 20.76 -1.07 17.38
C LEU A 224 21.46 -1.24 18.75
N GLY A 225 20.95 -0.59 19.81
CA GLY A 225 21.52 -0.63 21.15
C GLY A 225 21.21 -1.92 21.93
N ALA A 226 20.40 -2.84 21.39
CA ALA A 226 19.99 -4.08 22.05
C ALA A 226 20.95 -5.25 21.81
N ILE A 227 22.25 -5.01 21.64
CA ILE A 227 23.24 -6.06 21.32
C ILE A 227 23.30 -7.12 22.44
N THR A 228 22.58 -8.22 22.28
CA THR A 228 22.83 -9.48 22.97
C THR A 228 23.99 -10.19 22.27
N GLN A 229 25.14 -10.30 22.94
CA GLN A 229 26.27 -11.14 22.50
C GLN A 229 25.90 -12.63 22.68
N ARG A 230 24.95 -13.13 21.90
CA ARG A 230 24.69 -14.57 21.79
C ARG A 230 25.23 -15.06 20.44
N GLN A 231 25.85 -16.23 20.45
CA GLN A 231 26.36 -16.89 19.23
C GLN A 231 25.25 -17.54 18.41
N VAL A 232 24.11 -17.88 19.05
CA VAL A 232 22.91 -18.44 18.42
C VAL A 232 21.68 -17.64 18.86
N ASP A 233 20.76 -17.35 17.93
CA ASP A 233 19.50 -16.68 18.22
C ASP A 233 18.66 -17.47 19.26
N PRO A 234 18.06 -16.82 20.27
CA PRO A 234 17.27 -17.50 21.30
C PRO A 234 16.08 -18.29 20.76
N GLY A 235 15.42 -17.80 19.70
CA GLY A 235 14.29 -18.49 19.09
C GLY A 235 14.72 -19.82 18.47
N GLN A 236 15.81 -19.80 17.71
CA GLN A 236 16.40 -21.01 17.11
C GLN A 236 16.93 -21.98 18.18
N THR A 237 17.54 -21.46 19.24
CA THR A 237 17.96 -22.28 20.39
C THR A 237 16.77 -22.99 21.04
N THR A 238 15.64 -22.29 21.19
CA THR A 238 14.41 -22.86 21.76
C THR A 238 13.80 -23.94 20.86
N ALA A 239 13.78 -23.72 19.54
CA ALA A 239 13.33 -24.73 18.59
C ALA A 239 14.23 -25.98 18.60
N LEU A 240 15.54 -25.79 18.71
CA LEU A 240 16.50 -26.90 18.80
C LEU A 240 16.35 -27.67 20.11
N ALA A 241 16.10 -26.95 21.22
CA ALA A 241 15.79 -27.55 22.51
C ALA A 241 14.51 -28.40 22.48
N GLN A 242 13.46 -27.94 21.79
CA GLN A 242 12.23 -28.71 21.58
C GLN A 242 12.49 -30.00 20.79
N LEU A 243 13.23 -29.91 19.67
CA LEU A 243 13.64 -31.08 18.88
C LEU A 243 14.39 -32.10 19.74
N LEU A 244 15.36 -31.66 20.55
CA LEU A 244 16.08 -32.53 21.47
C LEU A 244 15.16 -33.16 22.50
N GLY A 245 14.22 -32.41 23.05
CA GLY A 245 13.21 -32.91 23.98
C GLY A 245 12.35 -34.02 23.37
N GLU A 246 11.88 -33.83 22.12
CA GLU A 246 11.12 -34.80 21.34
C GLU A 246 11.93 -36.07 21.06
N LEU A 247 13.19 -35.93 20.63
CA LEU A 247 14.05 -37.06 20.28
C LEU A 247 14.51 -37.85 21.50
N LEU A 248 14.85 -37.18 22.60
CA LEU A 248 15.35 -37.78 23.84
C LEU A 248 14.23 -38.23 24.78
N SER A 249 12.96 -37.97 24.42
CA SER A 249 11.77 -38.57 25.03
C SER A 249 11.08 -39.47 24.00
N PRO A 250 11.70 -40.62 23.65
CA PRO A 250 11.37 -41.34 22.42
C PRO A 250 9.90 -41.80 22.39
N PRO A 251 9.16 -41.50 21.30
CA PRO A 251 7.76 -41.90 21.15
C PRO A 251 7.59 -43.43 21.03
N ALA A 252 6.34 -43.90 21.09
CA ALA A 252 6.01 -45.32 21.10
C ALA A 252 6.50 -46.07 19.83
N ASP A 253 6.61 -45.38 18.70
CA ASP A 253 7.08 -45.91 17.42
C ASP A 253 8.62 -45.90 17.27
N ALA A 254 9.38 -45.39 18.25
CA ALA A 254 10.84 -45.36 18.18
C ALA A 254 11.47 -46.77 18.09
N PRO A 255 12.55 -46.98 17.32
CA PRO A 255 13.27 -48.25 17.29
C PRO A 255 13.86 -48.60 18.67
N PRO A 256 13.93 -49.89 19.05
CA PRO A 256 14.60 -50.32 20.29
C PRO A 256 16.03 -49.81 20.42
N GLU A 257 16.75 -49.71 19.30
CA GLU A 257 18.10 -49.18 19.21
C GLU A 257 18.17 -47.71 19.62
N TRP A 258 17.19 -46.90 19.21
CA TRP A 258 17.14 -45.50 19.61
C TRP A 258 16.86 -45.36 21.10
N ARG A 259 15.91 -46.13 21.65
CA ARG A 259 15.65 -46.11 23.11
C ARG A 259 16.91 -46.42 23.91
N LYS A 260 17.69 -47.42 23.48
CA LYS A 260 18.98 -47.75 24.09
C LYS A 260 20.02 -46.64 23.93
N ALA A 261 20.07 -45.97 22.77
CA ALA A 261 20.93 -44.82 22.56
C ALA A 261 20.55 -43.66 23.49
N VAL A 262 19.25 -43.36 23.64
CA VAL A 262 18.75 -42.35 24.59
C VAL A 262 19.14 -42.68 26.03
N GLU A 263 19.00 -43.94 26.47
CA GLU A 263 19.46 -44.38 27.79
C GLU A 263 20.97 -44.14 27.97
N SER A 264 21.77 -44.43 26.94
CA SER A 264 23.21 -44.19 26.94
C SER A 264 23.56 -42.69 26.98
N ILE A 265 22.90 -41.87 26.17
CA ILE A 265 23.09 -40.40 26.12
C ILE A 265 22.70 -39.79 27.47
N THR A 266 21.58 -40.20 28.05
CA THR A 266 21.08 -39.65 29.33
C THR A 266 21.90 -40.10 30.54
N ALA A 267 22.48 -41.30 30.51
CA ALA A 267 23.38 -41.79 31.56
C ALA A 267 24.82 -41.27 31.40
N GLY A 268 25.24 -40.93 30.18
CA GLY A 268 26.60 -40.51 29.85
C GLY A 268 26.96 -39.09 30.31
N GLU A 269 28.26 -38.82 30.33
CA GLU A 269 28.79 -37.48 30.60
C GLU A 269 28.85 -36.63 29.31
N LEU A 270 28.51 -35.36 29.45
CA LEU A 270 28.61 -34.31 28.44
C LEU A 270 29.66 -33.29 28.89
N VAL A 271 30.51 -32.87 27.95
CA VAL A 271 31.50 -31.82 28.17
C VAL A 271 30.99 -30.54 27.54
N LEU A 272 30.78 -29.51 28.36
CA LEU A 272 30.29 -28.21 27.94
C LEU A 272 31.48 -27.33 27.53
N GLY A 273 31.62 -27.12 26.22
CA GLY A 273 32.79 -26.48 25.63
C GLY A 273 32.87 -24.98 25.95
N ARG A 274 31.72 -24.29 26.01
CA ARG A 274 31.66 -22.85 26.26
C ARG A 274 31.77 -22.49 27.75
N ARG A 275 31.58 -23.46 28.66
CA ARG A 275 31.77 -23.30 30.11
C ARG A 275 33.10 -23.87 30.64
N GLY A 276 34.16 -23.80 29.85
CA GLY A 276 35.51 -24.23 30.29
C GLY A 276 35.63 -25.73 30.54
N GLY A 277 34.87 -26.56 29.83
CA GLY A 277 34.92 -28.00 29.93
C GLY A 277 34.15 -28.59 31.12
N LEU A 278 33.18 -27.85 31.69
CA LEU A 278 32.29 -28.34 32.74
C LEU A 278 31.63 -29.66 32.31
N ARG A 279 31.64 -30.66 33.19
CA ARG A 279 31.02 -31.96 32.93
C ARG A 279 29.69 -32.07 33.65
N ILE A 280 28.66 -32.43 32.91
CA ILE A 280 27.32 -32.72 33.44
C ILE A 280 26.83 -34.06 32.88
N THR A 281 25.91 -34.72 33.58
CA THR A 281 25.28 -35.94 33.02
C THR A 281 24.19 -35.58 32.02
N GLY A 282 23.88 -36.47 31.07
CA GLY A 282 22.79 -36.27 30.11
C GLY A 282 21.43 -36.02 30.78
N ARG A 283 21.16 -36.66 31.92
CA ARG A 283 19.95 -36.40 32.72
C ARG A 283 19.90 -34.98 33.29
N GLN A 284 21.04 -34.44 33.74
CA GLN A 284 21.12 -33.04 34.18
C GLN A 284 21.00 -32.09 32.99
N ALA A 285 21.54 -32.44 31.83
CA ALA A 285 21.43 -31.68 30.60
C ALA A 285 19.98 -31.53 30.12
N LEU A 286 19.18 -32.60 30.20
CA LEU A 286 17.75 -32.54 29.85
C LEU A 286 16.95 -31.54 30.70
N SER A 287 17.35 -31.31 31.96
CA SER A 287 16.73 -30.30 32.82
C SER A 287 17.18 -28.86 32.53
N ARG A 288 18.10 -28.68 31.57
CA ARG A 288 18.76 -27.40 31.23
C ARG A 288 18.81 -27.18 29.72
N LEU A 289 17.77 -27.59 29.01
CA LEU A 289 17.66 -27.37 27.55
C LEU A 289 17.50 -25.89 27.18
N ASP A 290 17.38 -24.99 28.15
CA ASP A 290 17.45 -23.54 27.99
C ASP A 290 18.89 -23.00 27.83
N ASP A 291 19.91 -23.84 28.07
CA ASP A 291 21.33 -23.51 27.90
C ASP A 291 21.85 -23.97 26.52
N ALA A 292 22.28 -23.01 25.69
CA ALA A 292 22.79 -23.28 24.35
C ALA A 292 24.01 -24.25 24.32
N ASP A 293 24.91 -24.19 25.32
CA ASP A 293 26.07 -25.09 25.37
C ASP A 293 25.64 -26.55 25.67
N VAL A 294 24.56 -26.70 26.44
CA VAL A 294 23.95 -27.99 26.74
C VAL A 294 23.23 -28.57 25.52
N VAL A 295 22.47 -27.73 24.82
CA VAL A 295 21.78 -28.06 23.56
C VAL A 295 22.78 -28.53 22.50
N ASP A 296 23.85 -27.77 22.26
CA ASP A 296 24.90 -28.14 21.30
C ASP A 296 25.56 -29.48 21.66
N ALA A 297 25.95 -29.66 22.92
CA ALA A 297 26.62 -30.88 23.37
C ALA A 297 25.72 -32.12 23.26
N LEU A 298 24.43 -31.99 23.56
CA LEU A 298 23.44 -33.06 23.37
C LEU A 298 23.23 -33.37 21.89
N MET A 299 23.16 -32.35 21.05
CA MET A 299 22.93 -32.53 19.62
C MET A 299 24.06 -33.34 18.96
N VAL A 300 25.30 -33.03 19.30
CA VAL A 300 26.47 -33.80 18.86
C VAL A 300 26.36 -35.27 19.26
N LYS A 301 25.82 -35.60 20.43
CA LYS A 301 25.62 -37.00 20.86
C LYS A 301 24.53 -37.72 20.06
N VAL A 302 23.45 -37.02 19.74
CA VAL A 302 22.39 -37.55 18.87
C VAL A 302 22.95 -37.83 17.47
N GLU A 303 23.71 -36.89 16.89
CA GLU A 303 24.33 -37.07 15.56
C GLU A 303 25.43 -38.15 15.54
N GLN A 304 26.21 -38.28 16.63
CA GLN A 304 27.16 -39.38 16.78
C GLN A 304 26.48 -40.75 16.75
N SER A 305 25.24 -40.84 17.23
CA SER A 305 24.48 -42.09 17.20
C SER A 305 24.12 -42.53 15.77
N LEU A 306 24.09 -41.62 14.78
CA LEU A 306 23.95 -41.96 13.36
C LEU A 306 25.21 -42.61 12.78
N HIS A 307 26.38 -42.23 13.30
CA HIS A 307 27.68 -42.67 12.78
C HIS A 307 28.19 -43.94 13.48
N GLN A 308 27.67 -44.24 14.68
CA GLN A 308 28.21 -45.27 15.56
C GLN A 308 27.73 -46.70 15.29
N ASP A 309 26.82 -46.94 14.35
CA ASP A 309 26.43 -48.30 13.97
C ASP A 309 25.62 -48.22 12.67
N GLY A 310 26.09 -48.86 11.58
CA GLY A 310 25.45 -48.86 10.26
C GLY A 310 24.11 -49.62 10.19
N ARG A 311 23.14 -49.27 11.05
CA ARG A 311 21.83 -49.91 11.18
C ARG A 311 20.77 -49.15 10.39
N PRO A 312 20.22 -49.72 9.30
CA PRO A 312 19.26 -49.04 8.43
C PRO A 312 18.01 -48.54 9.16
N ALA A 313 17.41 -49.35 10.03
CA ALA A 313 16.17 -48.99 10.72
C ALA A 313 16.28 -47.75 11.64
N LEU A 314 17.41 -47.55 12.31
CA LEU A 314 17.65 -46.34 13.10
C LEU A 314 17.82 -45.12 12.21
N ARG A 315 18.59 -45.28 11.12
CA ARG A 315 18.82 -44.21 10.15
C ARG A 315 17.51 -43.78 9.49
N ASP A 316 16.72 -44.73 9.01
CA ASP A 316 15.44 -44.50 8.34
C ASP A 316 14.40 -43.84 9.27
N TRP A 317 14.51 -44.05 10.58
CA TRP A 317 13.64 -43.41 11.58
C TRP A 317 14.13 -42.03 12.03
N LEU A 318 15.43 -41.88 12.29
CA LEU A 318 16.03 -40.70 12.91
C LEU A 318 16.36 -39.59 11.89
N VAL A 319 16.81 -39.95 10.68
CA VAL A 319 17.18 -38.96 9.66
C VAL A 319 16.00 -38.08 9.22
N PRO A 320 14.80 -38.62 8.89
CA PRO A 320 13.66 -37.78 8.54
C PRO A 320 13.27 -36.81 9.66
N ARG A 321 13.30 -37.27 10.92
CA ARG A 321 12.97 -36.45 12.10
C ARG A 321 13.99 -35.36 12.37
N LEU A 322 15.29 -35.66 12.22
CA LEU A 322 16.34 -34.65 12.30
C LEU A 322 16.22 -33.64 11.16
N PHE A 323 15.90 -34.09 9.95
CA PHE A 323 15.68 -33.20 8.81
C PHE A 323 14.50 -32.26 9.05
N GLU A 324 13.34 -32.80 9.46
CA GLU A 324 12.16 -32.00 9.83
C GLU A 324 12.44 -31.06 10.99
N GLY A 325 13.15 -31.53 12.01
CA GLY A 325 13.57 -30.75 13.17
C GLY A 325 14.48 -29.59 12.79
N TYR A 326 15.54 -29.84 12.02
CA TYR A 326 16.43 -28.79 11.54
C TYR A 326 15.73 -27.83 10.60
N ALA A 327 14.82 -28.29 9.74
CA ALA A 327 13.99 -27.41 8.94
C ALA A 327 13.13 -26.48 9.83
N ARG A 328 12.56 -26.97 10.94
CA ARG A 328 11.83 -26.16 11.91
C ARG A 328 12.71 -25.11 12.59
N VAL A 329 13.93 -25.48 12.98
CA VAL A 329 14.92 -24.55 13.57
C VAL A 329 15.32 -23.47 12.56
N MET A 330 15.66 -23.86 11.33
CA MET A 330 16.07 -22.93 10.27
C MET A 330 14.92 -22.01 9.83
N ASN A 331 13.67 -22.50 9.85
CA ASN A 331 12.49 -21.69 9.60
C ASN A 331 12.08 -20.82 10.79
N THR A 332 12.76 -20.89 11.93
CA THR A 332 12.54 -19.95 13.04
C THR A 332 13.35 -18.68 12.76
N PRO A 333 12.72 -17.49 12.66
CA PRO A 333 13.41 -16.26 12.29
C PRO A 333 14.41 -15.81 13.37
N ALA A 334 15.61 -15.41 12.95
CA ALA A 334 16.69 -14.95 13.82
C ALA A 334 16.54 -13.46 14.20
N LEU A 335 15.48 -13.13 14.93
CA LEU A 335 15.09 -11.73 15.17
C LEU A 335 16.13 -10.94 15.99
N ASP A 336 16.76 -11.54 17.00
CA ASP A 336 17.77 -10.87 17.85
C ASP A 336 19.06 -10.60 17.06
N ARG A 337 19.41 -11.51 16.14
CA ARG A 337 20.53 -11.32 15.19
C ARG A 337 20.34 -10.07 14.36
N HIS A 338 19.13 -9.87 13.84
CA HIS A 338 18.76 -8.72 13.03
C HIS A 338 18.35 -7.48 13.84
N LYS A 339 18.43 -7.54 15.19
CA LYS A 339 18.03 -6.44 16.10
C LYS A 339 16.55 -6.05 15.97
N LEU A 340 15.73 -7.01 15.57
CA LEU A 340 14.29 -6.86 15.39
C LEU A 340 13.58 -7.35 16.65
N ARG A 341 12.72 -6.52 17.22
CA ARG A 341 11.95 -6.82 18.42
C ARG A 341 10.47 -6.60 18.12
N PRO A 342 9.72 -7.67 17.82
CA PRO A 342 8.28 -7.56 17.71
C PRO A 342 7.68 -7.11 19.04
N VAL A 343 6.72 -6.19 18.99
CA VAL A 343 6.19 -5.52 20.18
C VAL A 343 5.07 -6.36 20.82
N ASP A 344 5.13 -6.57 22.14
CA ASP A 344 4.11 -7.27 22.91
C ASP A 344 3.10 -6.30 23.54
N TYR A 345 1.82 -6.61 23.41
CA TYR A 345 0.65 -5.87 23.89
C TYR A 345 -0.19 -6.75 24.82
N PRO A 346 -0.96 -6.20 25.76
CA PRO A 346 -1.99 -6.97 26.45
C PRO A 346 -3.14 -7.29 25.47
N ASP A 347 -3.68 -8.50 25.53
CA ASP A 347 -4.93 -8.89 24.87
C ASP A 347 -6.13 -8.65 25.79
N ILE A 348 -7.35 -8.93 25.31
CA ILE A 348 -8.59 -8.73 26.08
C ILE A 348 -8.62 -9.46 27.44
N ASN A 349 -7.79 -10.50 27.62
CA ASN A 349 -7.66 -11.28 28.85
C ASN A 349 -6.44 -10.85 29.69
N GLY A 350 -5.74 -9.79 29.30
CA GLY A 350 -4.51 -9.32 29.92
C GLY A 350 -3.26 -10.17 29.60
N GLN A 351 -3.36 -11.16 28.72
CA GLN A 351 -2.22 -11.97 28.28
C GLN A 351 -1.39 -11.21 27.24
N ARG A 352 -0.09 -11.50 27.14
CA ARG A 352 0.77 -10.87 26.14
C ARG A 352 0.49 -11.43 24.75
N THR A 353 0.15 -10.56 23.82
CA THR A 353 -0.03 -10.84 22.39
C THR A 353 0.85 -9.93 21.55
N ARG A 354 1.28 -10.47 20.42
CA ARG A 354 2.11 -9.81 19.41
C ARG A 354 1.31 -9.18 18.26
N ALA A 355 0.00 -9.41 18.28
CA ALA A 355 -0.95 -8.96 17.29
C ALA A 355 -2.23 -8.49 18.02
N PRO A 356 -2.19 -7.31 18.68
CA PRO A 356 -3.36 -6.73 19.33
C PRO A 356 -4.48 -6.50 18.31
N ALA A 357 -5.72 -6.50 18.79
CA ALA A 357 -6.87 -6.18 17.96
C ALA A 357 -6.73 -4.77 17.38
N SER A 358 -7.10 -4.60 16.10
CA SER A 358 -7.15 -3.30 15.41
C SER A 358 -8.41 -2.54 15.81
N ALA A 359 -8.51 -2.26 17.10
CA ALA A 359 -9.68 -1.67 17.73
C ALA A 359 -9.26 -0.68 18.82
N LEU A 360 -10.17 0.23 19.16
CA LEU A 360 -9.98 1.20 20.22
C LEU A 360 -11.12 1.15 21.21
N ILE A 361 -10.80 1.47 22.47
CA ILE A 361 -11.76 1.73 23.54
C ILE A 361 -11.56 3.16 23.98
N GLU A 362 -12.63 3.94 23.99
CA GLU A 362 -12.59 5.29 24.52
C GLU A 362 -12.56 5.28 26.04
N ARG A 363 -11.66 6.06 26.65
CA ARG A 363 -11.66 6.28 28.09
C ARG A 363 -12.63 7.42 28.42
N ALA A 364 -13.60 7.13 29.30
CA ALA A 364 -14.35 8.19 29.97
C ALA A 364 -13.36 9.07 30.76
N SER A 365 -13.44 10.39 30.58
CA SER A 365 -12.65 11.34 31.39
C SER A 365 -12.97 11.11 32.86
N GLN A 366 -12.06 10.46 33.59
CA GLN A 366 -12.14 10.41 35.05
C GLN A 366 -11.96 11.83 35.55
N SER A 367 -13.03 12.41 36.09
CA SER A 367 -12.95 13.55 37.00
C SER A 367 -12.25 13.07 38.28
N ASP A 368 -10.92 13.01 38.24
CA ASP A 368 -10.12 12.61 39.38
C ASP A 368 -10.35 13.62 40.51
N GLY A 369 -10.87 13.12 41.63
CA GLY A 369 -11.37 13.88 42.77
C GLY A 369 -10.28 14.62 43.54
N GLY A 370 -9.79 15.72 42.97
CA GLY A 370 -8.76 16.57 43.57
C GLY A 370 -8.68 17.96 42.95
N LEU A 371 -9.81 18.62 42.68
CA LEU A 371 -9.78 20.06 42.35
C LEU A 371 -9.64 20.88 43.64
N PRO A 372 -8.70 21.86 43.71
CA PRO A 372 -8.68 22.83 44.79
C PRO A 372 -10.01 23.60 44.82
N PRO A 373 -10.49 24.04 46.00
CA PRO A 373 -11.79 24.72 46.10
C PRO A 373 -11.72 26.04 45.32
N GLY A 374 -12.32 26.05 44.13
CA GLY A 374 -12.33 27.20 43.23
C GLY A 374 -12.46 26.86 41.73
N SER A 375 -12.17 25.62 41.33
CA SER A 375 -12.30 25.20 39.92
C SER A 375 -13.70 24.61 39.66
N LEU A 376 -14.44 25.20 38.72
CA LEU A 376 -15.75 24.71 38.28
C LEU A 376 -15.65 23.27 37.74
N PRO A 377 -16.59 22.37 38.09
CA PRO A 377 -16.68 21.04 37.50
C PRO A 377 -17.37 21.12 36.14
N GLY A 378 -16.74 20.56 35.09
CA GLY A 378 -17.33 20.41 33.76
C GLY A 378 -16.50 20.99 32.62
N LEU A 379 -15.33 20.43 32.35
CA LEU A 379 -14.74 20.48 31.01
C LEU A 379 -15.02 19.12 30.38
N ASP A 380 -16.17 19.03 29.70
CA ASP A 380 -16.40 17.95 28.73
C ASP A 380 -15.30 18.04 27.66
N ALA A 381 -14.65 16.92 27.32
CA ALA A 381 -13.66 16.87 26.26
C ALA A 381 -14.35 16.99 24.90
N THR A 382 -14.76 18.21 24.53
CA THR A 382 -15.48 18.49 23.27
C THR A 382 -14.56 18.49 22.04
N LEU A 383 -13.24 18.62 22.23
CA LEU A 383 -12.27 18.64 21.14
C LEU A 383 -11.71 17.23 20.85
N PRO A 384 -11.65 16.80 19.58
CA PRO A 384 -11.15 15.47 19.21
C PRO A 384 -9.74 15.13 19.75
N GLY A 385 -8.84 16.11 19.85
CA GLY A 385 -7.46 15.92 20.33
C GLY A 385 -7.32 15.66 21.84
N ASP A 386 -8.32 16.03 22.63
CA ASP A 386 -8.33 15.84 24.08
C ASP A 386 -8.86 14.46 24.49
N ARG A 387 -9.54 13.78 23.57
CA ARG A 387 -10.06 12.42 23.76
C ARG A 387 -8.89 11.43 23.87
N ARG A 388 -9.13 10.38 24.64
CA ARG A 388 -8.11 9.37 24.96
C ARG A 388 -8.67 7.99 24.67
N PHE A 389 -7.91 7.22 23.90
CA PHE A 389 -8.28 5.87 23.48
C PHE A 389 -7.25 4.87 23.97
N GLU A 390 -7.61 3.61 24.13
CA GLU A 390 -6.68 2.52 24.42
C GLU A 390 -6.92 1.31 23.54
N LEU A 391 -5.87 0.48 23.41
CA LEU A 391 -6.01 -0.84 22.83
C LEU A 391 -6.79 -1.76 23.79
N PRO A 392 -7.64 -2.68 23.26
CA PRO A 392 -8.29 -3.70 24.07
C PRO A 392 -7.31 -4.52 24.88
N GLY A 393 -7.64 -4.76 26.16
CA GLY A 393 -6.77 -5.50 27.09
C GLY A 393 -6.01 -4.68 28.12
N SER A 394 -5.91 -3.35 27.91
CA SER A 394 -5.22 -2.46 28.84
C SER A 394 -5.98 -2.19 30.15
N LEU A 395 -7.28 -2.51 30.21
CA LEU A 395 -8.19 -2.06 31.28
C LEU A 395 -8.60 -3.14 32.31
N GLY A 396 -8.11 -4.39 32.22
CA GLY A 396 -8.38 -5.46 33.20
C GLY A 396 -9.83 -5.96 33.29
N GLU A 397 -10.81 -5.22 32.75
CA GLU A 397 -12.22 -5.61 32.62
C GLU A 397 -12.64 -5.67 31.14
N PRO A 398 -13.55 -6.60 30.75
CA PRO A 398 -14.06 -6.67 29.39
C PRO A 398 -14.89 -5.42 29.05
N PRO A 399 -14.53 -4.66 28.00
CA PRO A 399 -15.16 -3.38 27.67
C PRO A 399 -16.59 -3.55 27.12
N ALA A 400 -17.46 -2.57 27.40
CA ALA A 400 -18.85 -2.57 26.95
C ALA A 400 -19.03 -2.27 25.44
N ALA A 401 -18.09 -1.56 24.79
CA ALA A 401 -18.11 -1.32 23.34
C ALA A 401 -16.69 -1.10 22.78
N MET A 402 -16.34 -1.81 21.70
CA MET A 402 -15.08 -1.62 20.97
C MET A 402 -15.34 -0.94 19.64
N ILE A 403 -14.52 0.06 19.30
CA ILE A 403 -14.52 0.73 17.99
C ILE A 403 -13.64 -0.10 17.04
N THR A 404 -14.24 -0.65 15.99
CA THR A 404 -13.58 -1.55 15.02
C THR A 404 -13.74 -1.04 13.59
N GLY A 405 -13.11 -1.69 12.60
CA GLY A 405 -13.24 -1.30 11.19
C GLY A 405 -12.42 -0.07 10.78
N ILE A 406 -11.58 0.46 11.67
CA ILE A 406 -10.80 1.69 11.49
C ILE A 406 -9.94 1.66 10.20
N LYS A 407 -9.17 0.58 9.98
CA LYS A 407 -8.37 0.42 8.74
C LYS A 407 -9.27 0.47 7.49
N ARG A 408 -10.40 -0.22 7.49
CA ARG A 408 -11.29 -0.29 6.31
C ARG A 408 -11.87 1.08 5.97
N ALA A 409 -12.25 1.84 6.98
CA ALA A 409 -12.77 3.19 6.77
C ALA A 409 -11.68 4.17 6.30
N VAL A 410 -10.51 4.20 6.95
CA VAL A 410 -9.44 5.17 6.60
C VAL A 410 -8.80 4.91 5.23
N LEU A 411 -8.88 3.68 4.73
CA LEU A 411 -8.38 3.28 3.42
C LEU A 411 -9.37 3.52 2.26
N GLN A 412 -10.56 4.05 2.52
CA GLN A 412 -11.47 4.49 1.46
C GLN A 412 -11.14 5.92 1.03
N GLN A 413 -11.33 6.25 -0.24
CA GLN A 413 -11.05 7.61 -0.74
C GLN A 413 -11.78 8.68 0.07
N GLN A 414 -13.06 8.44 0.37
CA GLN A 414 -13.86 9.21 1.30
C GLN A 414 -14.11 8.35 2.55
N PRO A 415 -13.38 8.57 3.65
CA PRO A 415 -13.55 7.74 4.84
C PRO A 415 -14.96 7.89 5.42
N PRO A 416 -15.75 6.81 5.53
CA PRO A 416 -17.06 6.86 6.16
C PRO A 416 -16.93 7.03 7.68
N ALA A 417 -18.06 7.32 8.34
CA ALA A 417 -18.15 7.28 9.80
C ALA A 417 -17.83 5.86 10.32
N VAL A 418 -17.18 5.79 11.48
CA VAL A 418 -16.85 4.51 12.12
C VAL A 418 -17.90 4.17 13.17
N ASN A 419 -18.59 3.05 12.99
CA ASN A 419 -19.65 2.62 13.92
C ASN A 419 -19.16 2.52 15.37
N GLY A 420 -19.88 3.17 16.28
CA GLY A 420 -19.54 3.23 17.71
C GLY A 420 -18.64 4.40 18.10
N SER A 421 -18.35 5.33 17.17
CA SER A 421 -17.68 6.59 17.47
C SER A 421 -18.17 7.71 16.54
N ASP A 422 -18.24 8.91 17.08
CA ASP A 422 -18.44 10.17 16.35
C ASP A 422 -17.11 10.73 15.79
N MET A 423 -15.97 10.12 16.11
CA MET A 423 -14.68 10.52 15.54
C MET A 423 -14.52 10.02 14.10
N SER A 424 -13.83 10.83 13.29
CA SER A 424 -13.45 10.44 11.93
C SER A 424 -12.53 9.21 11.94
N ALA A 425 -12.61 8.40 10.88
CA ALA A 425 -11.71 7.26 10.70
C ALA A 425 -10.23 7.68 10.69
N VAL A 426 -9.92 8.89 10.19
CA VAL A 426 -8.58 9.46 10.19
C VAL A 426 -8.09 9.67 11.63
N HIS A 427 -8.87 10.32 12.49
CA HIS A 427 -8.48 10.56 13.88
C HIS A 427 -8.35 9.26 14.67
N LEU A 428 -9.28 8.32 14.49
CA LEU A 428 -9.18 7.00 15.12
C LEU A 428 -7.94 6.23 14.66
N ALA A 429 -7.57 6.32 13.38
CA ALA A 429 -6.33 5.73 12.88
C ALA A 429 -5.10 6.38 13.51
N GLN A 430 -5.07 7.71 13.69
CA GLN A 430 -3.96 8.40 14.38
C GLN A 430 -3.80 7.91 15.82
N HIS A 431 -4.90 7.78 16.57
CA HIS A 431 -4.86 7.21 17.93
C HIS A 431 -4.41 5.76 17.95
N LEU A 432 -4.82 4.95 16.96
CA LEU A 432 -4.39 3.57 16.85
C LEU A 432 -2.88 3.46 16.58
N TYR A 433 -2.35 4.24 15.63
CA TYR A 433 -0.91 4.33 15.40
C TYR A 433 -0.16 4.83 16.64
N LEU A 434 -0.70 5.82 17.35
CA LEU A 434 -0.11 6.34 18.58
C LEU A 434 0.10 5.22 19.60
N ARG A 435 -0.94 4.41 19.86
CA ARG A 435 -0.82 3.32 20.85
C ARG A 435 0.14 2.22 20.44
N LEU A 436 0.23 1.91 19.15
CA LEU A 436 1.21 0.95 18.64
C LEU A 436 2.64 1.47 18.83
N VAL A 437 2.88 2.75 18.53
CA VAL A 437 4.20 3.38 18.63
C VAL A 437 4.62 3.62 20.08
N GLU A 438 3.76 4.16 20.93
CA GLU A 438 4.05 4.36 22.36
C GLU A 438 4.46 3.05 23.04
N ARG A 439 3.81 1.94 22.67
CA ARG A 439 4.17 0.63 23.21
C ARG A 439 5.55 0.16 22.75
N ALA A 440 5.96 0.49 21.52
CA ALA A 440 7.30 0.23 21.04
C ALA A 440 8.35 1.07 21.80
N GLU A 441 8.04 2.33 22.06
CA GLU A 441 8.88 3.26 22.84
C GLU A 441 9.05 2.80 24.29
N ASP A 442 7.99 2.28 24.93
CA ASP A 442 8.07 1.69 26.27
C ASP A 442 9.10 0.54 26.35
N LEU A 443 9.29 -0.24 25.29
CA LEU A 443 10.29 -1.32 25.24
C LEU A 443 11.73 -0.82 25.16
N MET A 444 11.93 0.43 24.79
CA MET A 444 13.24 1.10 24.73
C MET A 444 13.60 1.73 26.08
N HIS A 445 12.63 1.93 26.96
CA HIS A 445 12.86 2.59 28.25
C HIS A 445 13.60 1.66 29.22
N ARG A 446 14.91 1.85 29.34
CA ARG A 446 15.81 0.94 30.10
C ARG A 446 16.05 1.35 31.57
N GLN A 447 15.66 2.54 32.02
CA GLN A 447 15.89 3.00 33.41
C GLN A 447 14.79 3.95 33.94
N PRO A 448 14.28 3.76 35.18
CA PRO A 448 13.42 4.72 35.84
C PRO A 448 14.11 6.08 36.03
N GLY A 449 13.46 7.19 35.65
CA GLY A 449 13.92 8.56 35.92
C GLY A 449 14.55 9.32 34.74
N HIS A 450 14.66 8.71 33.56
CA HIS A 450 15.01 9.41 32.31
C HIS A 450 13.74 9.73 31.50
N GLU A 451 13.80 10.72 30.61
CA GLU A 451 12.72 10.96 29.65
C GLU A 451 12.50 9.72 28.75
N ARG A 452 11.24 9.45 28.41
CA ARG A 452 10.90 8.31 27.54
C ARG A 452 11.52 8.55 26.15
N PRO A 453 12.29 7.59 25.61
CA PRO A 453 12.84 7.73 24.27
C PRO A 453 11.70 7.69 23.24
N THR A 454 11.65 8.69 22.36
CA THR A 454 10.66 8.77 21.27
C THR A 454 11.27 8.36 19.94
N VAL A 455 10.57 7.54 19.16
CA VAL A 455 11.04 7.17 17.82
C VAL A 455 10.93 8.35 16.86
N ARG A 456 11.92 8.49 15.96
CA ARG A 456 11.98 9.58 14.96
C ARG A 456 11.66 9.14 13.55
N THR A 457 11.68 7.82 13.32
CA THR A 457 11.35 7.22 12.03
C THR A 457 10.28 6.15 12.25
N ALA A 458 9.23 6.21 11.43
CA ALA A 458 8.19 5.19 11.35
C ALA A 458 8.12 4.63 9.93
N VAL A 459 8.28 3.31 9.80
CA VAL A 459 8.07 2.59 8.54
C VAL A 459 6.65 2.06 8.55
N ILE A 460 5.83 2.46 7.59
CA ILE A 460 4.40 2.10 7.57
C ILE A 460 4.13 1.27 6.32
N THR A 461 3.60 0.07 6.51
CA THR A 461 3.17 -0.78 5.41
C THR A 461 1.74 -0.47 5.02
N TYR A 462 1.39 -0.77 3.77
CA TYR A 462 0.09 -0.50 3.18
C TYR A 462 -0.27 -1.56 2.13
N PRO A 463 -1.56 -1.76 1.82
CA PRO A 463 -1.95 -2.75 0.82
C PRO A 463 -1.32 -2.48 -0.55
N THR A 464 -0.93 -3.53 -1.25
CA THR A 464 -0.22 -3.49 -2.55
C THR A 464 -0.98 -2.72 -3.63
N THR A 465 -2.31 -2.63 -3.49
CA THR A 465 -3.22 -1.95 -4.43
C THR A 465 -3.76 -0.61 -3.94
N ILE A 466 -3.17 -0.03 -2.89
CA ILE A 466 -3.58 1.29 -2.38
C ILE A 466 -3.41 2.38 -3.43
N LEU A 467 -4.38 3.28 -3.51
CA LEU A 467 -4.29 4.44 -4.39
C LEU A 467 -3.25 5.46 -3.88
N PRO A 468 -2.55 6.19 -4.77
CA PRO A 468 -1.50 7.13 -4.39
C PRO A 468 -1.98 8.23 -3.44
N GLU A 469 -3.19 8.75 -3.63
CA GLU A 469 -3.75 9.81 -2.76
C GLU A 469 -4.00 9.31 -1.34
N ILE A 470 -4.44 8.05 -1.21
CA ILE A 470 -4.68 7.41 0.08
C ILE A 470 -3.33 7.15 0.77
N LYS A 471 -2.31 6.73 0.03
CA LYS A 471 -0.94 6.56 0.54
C LYS A 471 -0.38 7.87 1.09
N GLN A 472 -0.54 8.99 0.38
CA GLN A 472 -0.13 10.32 0.87
C GLN A 472 -0.91 10.74 2.12
N ARG A 473 -2.22 10.47 2.19
CA ARG A 473 -3.01 10.74 3.41
C ARG A 473 -2.54 9.92 4.61
N LEU A 474 -2.22 8.63 4.42
CA LEU A 474 -1.63 7.79 5.47
C LEU A 474 -0.28 8.33 5.96
N GLU A 475 0.56 8.81 5.04
CA GLU A 475 1.83 9.42 5.41
C GLU A 475 1.64 10.68 6.26
N LYS A 476 0.75 11.58 5.81
CA LYS A 476 0.40 12.81 6.53
C LYS A 476 -0.20 12.53 7.90
N LEU A 477 -1.15 11.60 8.01
CA LEU A 477 -1.81 11.32 9.29
C LEU A 477 -0.83 10.80 10.35
N VAL A 478 0.12 9.95 9.96
CA VAL A 478 1.14 9.42 10.88
C VAL A 478 2.13 10.52 11.24
N ARG A 479 2.60 11.29 10.25
CA ARG A 479 3.55 12.39 10.46
C ARG A 479 2.98 13.45 11.41
N SER A 480 1.80 13.97 11.11
CA SER A 480 1.11 15.01 11.89
C SER A 480 0.61 14.48 13.23
N GLY A 481 0.00 13.29 13.22
CA GLY A 481 -0.52 12.60 14.41
C GLY A 481 0.51 12.38 15.49
N LEU A 482 1.65 11.83 15.08
CA LEU A 482 2.65 11.34 16.01
C LEU A 482 3.82 12.31 16.21
N GLY A 483 3.86 13.43 15.49
CA GLY A 483 5.00 14.36 15.51
C GLY A 483 6.31 13.71 15.05
N ILE A 484 6.23 12.66 14.22
CA ILE A 484 7.38 11.89 13.75
C ILE A 484 7.95 12.57 12.49
N PRO A 485 9.22 12.99 12.48
CA PRO A 485 9.78 13.76 11.36
C PRO A 485 9.95 12.94 10.07
N GLN A 486 10.19 11.63 10.18
CA GLN A 486 10.40 10.75 9.03
C GLN A 486 9.38 9.62 9.01
N VAL A 487 8.49 9.62 8.01
CA VAL A 487 7.59 8.50 7.71
C VAL A 487 8.03 7.86 6.40
N VAL A 488 8.29 6.56 6.42
CA VAL A 488 8.78 5.80 5.26
C VAL A 488 7.64 4.91 4.76
N MET A 489 7.26 5.13 3.49
CA MET A 489 6.17 4.44 2.80
C MET A 489 6.68 3.64 1.58
N ASP A 490 7.91 3.14 1.63
CA ASP A 490 8.53 2.44 0.49
C ASP A 490 8.05 0.98 0.36
N TYR A 491 7.57 0.37 1.45
CA TYR A 491 7.26 -1.06 1.51
C TYR A 491 5.75 -1.31 1.53
N ASP A 492 5.19 -1.85 0.44
CA ASP A 492 3.84 -2.42 0.46
C ASP A 492 3.79 -3.77 1.22
N GLU A 493 2.58 -4.21 1.60
CA GLU A 493 2.36 -5.42 2.40
C GLU A 493 2.90 -6.68 1.70
N GLY A 494 2.71 -6.82 0.37
CA GLY A 494 3.19 -7.98 -0.39
C GLY A 494 4.72 -8.05 -0.50
N LEU A 495 5.38 -6.92 -0.77
CA LEU A 495 6.83 -6.81 -0.80
C LEU A 495 7.43 -7.06 0.59
N ALA A 496 6.85 -6.48 1.63
CA ALA A 496 7.32 -6.66 3.00
C ALA A 496 7.20 -8.13 3.44
N ALA A 497 6.08 -8.80 3.14
CA ALA A 497 5.92 -10.23 3.39
C ALA A 497 6.99 -11.05 2.65
N CYS A 498 7.26 -10.74 1.39
CA CYS A 498 8.32 -11.39 0.62
C CYS A 498 9.71 -11.24 1.28
N LEU A 499 10.06 -10.05 1.75
CA LEU A 499 11.35 -9.76 2.39
C LEU A 499 11.50 -10.45 3.75
N PHE A 500 10.40 -10.74 4.45
CA PHE A 500 10.44 -11.57 5.65
C PHE A 500 10.94 -13.00 5.37
N PHE A 501 10.49 -13.64 4.29
CA PHE A 501 10.96 -14.98 3.93
C PHE A 501 12.45 -14.98 3.57
N VAL A 502 12.92 -13.95 2.85
CA VAL A 502 14.34 -13.77 2.54
C VAL A 502 15.16 -13.65 3.82
N MET A 503 14.74 -12.79 4.75
CA MET A 503 15.40 -12.64 6.06
C MET A 503 15.44 -13.96 6.84
N ARG A 504 14.30 -14.66 6.92
CA ARG A 504 14.17 -15.90 7.67
C ARG A 504 15.15 -16.98 7.17
N GLU A 505 15.29 -17.11 5.86
CA GLU A 505 16.16 -18.12 5.24
C GLU A 505 17.66 -17.81 5.39
N LEU A 506 18.06 -16.53 5.52
CA LEU A 506 19.44 -16.18 5.82
C LEU A 506 19.87 -16.68 7.22
N SER A 507 18.90 -16.91 8.12
CA SER A 507 19.08 -17.50 9.45
C SER A 507 20.09 -16.74 10.34
N ASP A 508 20.38 -17.27 11.52
CA ASP A 508 21.42 -16.70 12.38
C ASP A 508 22.84 -17.04 11.88
N ASN A 509 23.03 -18.24 11.32
CA ASN A 509 24.27 -18.64 10.68
C ASN A 509 24.28 -18.23 9.21
N GLN A 510 24.85 -17.06 8.95
CA GLN A 510 24.94 -16.47 7.61
C GLN A 510 25.59 -17.38 6.57
N ASN A 511 26.60 -18.20 6.91
CA ASN A 511 27.19 -19.13 5.94
C ASN A 511 26.20 -20.22 5.54
N LEU A 512 25.50 -20.80 6.51
CA LEU A 512 24.50 -21.83 6.26
C LEU A 512 23.33 -21.25 5.45
N GLY A 513 22.85 -20.05 5.80
CA GLY A 513 21.80 -19.36 5.07
C GLY A 513 22.20 -19.04 3.62
N LEU A 514 23.43 -18.60 3.38
CA LEU A 514 23.94 -18.34 2.03
C LEU A 514 24.05 -19.62 1.19
N GLU A 515 24.54 -20.72 1.77
CA GLU A 515 24.59 -22.01 1.09
C GLU A 515 23.18 -22.57 0.83
N ALA A 516 22.24 -22.41 1.77
CA ALA A 516 20.85 -22.78 1.57
C ALA A 516 20.19 -21.96 0.46
N LEU A 517 20.41 -20.65 0.43
CA LEU A 517 19.92 -19.75 -0.63
C LEU A 517 20.52 -20.16 -1.98
N ARG A 518 21.83 -20.41 -2.05
CA ARG A 518 22.52 -20.85 -3.27
C ARG A 518 21.99 -22.19 -3.78
N ALA A 519 21.80 -23.17 -2.89
CA ALA A 519 21.28 -24.50 -3.23
C ALA A 519 19.83 -24.47 -3.75
N GLN A 520 19.05 -23.48 -3.34
CA GLN A 520 17.67 -23.26 -3.78
C GLN A 520 17.57 -22.31 -4.99
N SER A 521 18.71 -21.81 -5.48
CA SER A 521 18.79 -20.88 -6.60
C SER A 521 19.39 -21.55 -7.83
N ARG A 522 19.03 -21.06 -9.01
CA ARG A 522 19.57 -21.54 -10.28
C ARG A 522 20.82 -20.75 -10.64
N HIS A 523 21.90 -21.43 -10.98
CA HIS A 523 23.09 -20.79 -11.52
C HIS A 523 22.81 -20.21 -12.91
N VAL A 524 23.23 -18.96 -13.18
CA VAL A 524 22.90 -18.24 -14.43
C VAL A 524 24.08 -17.53 -15.12
N SER A 525 25.20 -17.31 -14.43
CA SER A 525 26.41 -16.71 -15.00
C SER A 525 27.63 -17.20 -14.25
N ASP A 526 28.74 -17.50 -14.93
CA ASP A 526 30.03 -17.85 -14.33
C ASP A 526 30.92 -16.62 -14.06
N ASP A 527 30.64 -15.48 -14.70
CA ASP A 527 31.49 -14.27 -14.64
C ASP A 527 30.65 -13.00 -14.40
N PRO A 528 30.58 -12.50 -13.15
CA PRO A 528 30.88 -13.25 -11.93
C PRO A 528 29.87 -14.40 -11.69
N PRO A 529 30.21 -15.41 -10.87
CA PRO A 529 29.29 -16.46 -10.48
C PRO A 529 28.00 -15.89 -9.90
N THR A 530 26.87 -16.20 -10.52
CA THR A 530 25.57 -15.61 -10.20
C THR A 530 24.49 -16.67 -10.12
N TRP A 531 23.65 -16.59 -9.08
CA TRP A 531 22.48 -17.44 -8.91
C TRP A 531 21.22 -16.61 -8.84
N HIS A 532 20.17 -17.05 -9.53
CA HIS A 532 18.85 -16.44 -9.53
C HIS A 532 17.82 -17.32 -8.84
N ARG A 533 16.91 -16.67 -8.14
CA ARG A 533 15.69 -17.28 -7.61
C ARG A 533 14.50 -16.35 -7.82
N ILE A 534 13.40 -16.87 -8.36
CA ILE A 534 12.13 -16.15 -8.48
C ILE A 534 11.15 -16.69 -7.43
N LEU A 535 10.66 -15.78 -6.59
CA LEU A 535 9.82 -16.07 -5.43
C LEU A 535 8.49 -15.33 -5.56
N LEU A 536 7.38 -16.06 -5.45
CA LEU A 536 6.02 -15.52 -5.41
C LEU A 536 5.54 -15.52 -3.95
N ALA A 537 5.26 -14.34 -3.40
CA ALA A 537 4.62 -14.20 -2.10
C ALA A 537 3.12 -13.93 -2.26
N ILE A 538 2.30 -14.67 -1.51
CA ILE A 538 0.86 -14.45 -1.38
C ILE A 538 0.55 -14.24 0.11
N ASP A 539 0.29 -13.00 0.51
CA ASP A 539 -0.17 -12.63 1.84
C ASP A 539 -1.70 -12.55 1.84
N ILE A 540 -2.36 -13.44 2.59
CA ILE A 540 -3.82 -13.42 2.78
C ILE A 540 -4.10 -12.95 4.21
N GLY A 541 -4.31 -11.65 4.31
CA GLY A 541 -4.60 -10.96 5.56
C GLY A 541 -6.02 -11.17 6.07
N GLY A 542 -6.42 -10.32 7.01
CA GLY A 542 -7.79 -10.27 7.52
C GLY A 542 -8.77 -9.78 6.45
N CYS A 543 -8.43 -8.75 5.69
CA CYS A 543 -9.31 -8.16 4.67
C CYS A 543 -8.66 -8.12 3.29
N THR A 544 -7.36 -7.89 3.22
CA THR A 544 -6.60 -7.72 1.98
C THR A 544 -5.91 -9.02 1.58
N THR A 545 -5.73 -9.19 0.27
CA THR A 545 -4.77 -10.14 -0.31
C THR A 545 -3.72 -9.33 -1.05
N ASP A 546 -2.46 -9.56 -0.73
CA ASP A 546 -1.32 -8.80 -1.24
C ASP A 546 -0.28 -9.76 -1.83
N ILE A 547 0.08 -9.55 -3.10
CA ILE A 547 0.88 -10.50 -3.88
C ILE A 547 2.06 -9.78 -4.52
N ALA A 548 3.25 -10.35 -4.36
CA ALA A 548 4.48 -9.82 -4.97
C ALA A 548 5.30 -10.92 -5.61
N LEU A 549 5.93 -10.62 -6.75
CA LEU A 549 6.86 -11.49 -7.45
C LEU A 549 8.25 -10.87 -7.42
N LEU A 550 9.19 -11.51 -6.73
CA LEU A 550 10.54 -11.02 -6.52
C LEU A 550 11.56 -11.91 -7.22
N ARG A 551 12.55 -11.29 -7.87
CA ARG A 551 13.79 -11.96 -8.28
C ARG A 551 14.89 -11.62 -7.30
N LEU A 552 15.59 -12.65 -6.82
CA LEU A 552 16.81 -12.53 -6.03
C LEU A 552 17.98 -12.91 -6.92
N ALA A 553 18.96 -12.02 -7.06
CA ALA A 553 20.25 -12.36 -7.65
C ALA A 553 21.32 -12.37 -6.56
N LEU A 554 21.92 -13.54 -6.32
CA LEU A 554 23.09 -13.69 -5.45
C LEU A 554 24.32 -13.72 -6.34
N VAL A 555 25.21 -12.75 -6.16
CA VAL A 555 26.44 -12.59 -6.95
C VAL A 555 27.64 -12.85 -6.05
N ASP A 556 28.54 -13.73 -6.47
CA ASP A 556 29.84 -13.91 -5.80
C ASP A 556 30.77 -12.78 -6.26
N THR A 557 31.14 -11.91 -5.32
CA THR A 557 32.03 -10.77 -5.54
C THR A 557 33.42 -10.99 -4.92
N THR A 558 33.72 -12.22 -4.52
CA THR A 558 35.01 -12.59 -3.92
C THR A 558 36.13 -12.31 -4.92
N PRO A 559 37.16 -11.52 -4.54
CA PRO A 559 38.36 -11.34 -5.38
C PRO A 559 39.03 -12.68 -5.67
N SER A 560 39.79 -12.78 -6.77
CA SER A 560 40.53 -14.01 -7.08
C SER A 560 41.47 -14.39 -5.94
N LEU A 561 41.24 -15.57 -5.35
CA LEU A 561 42.02 -16.13 -4.25
C LEU A 561 43.06 -17.12 -4.77
N THR A 562 44.18 -17.29 -4.06
CA THR A 562 45.08 -18.42 -4.29
C THR A 562 44.46 -19.72 -3.76
N GLN A 563 44.92 -20.90 -4.21
CA GLN A 563 44.41 -22.19 -3.72
C GLN A 563 44.49 -22.35 -2.19
N GLU A 564 45.52 -21.79 -1.56
CA GLU A 564 45.66 -21.82 -0.09
C GLU A 564 44.63 -20.92 0.60
N GLN A 565 44.29 -19.78 -0.02
CA GLN A 565 43.27 -18.85 0.48
C GLN A 565 41.85 -19.38 0.26
N GLU A 566 41.56 -20.05 -0.85
CA GLU A 566 40.26 -20.67 -1.12
C GLU A 566 39.87 -21.70 -0.05
N PHE A 567 40.85 -22.37 0.56
CA PHE A 567 40.60 -23.38 1.60
C PHE A 567 40.20 -22.76 2.96
N VAL A 568 40.68 -21.54 3.27
CA VAL A 568 40.53 -20.93 4.60
C VAL A 568 39.68 -19.66 4.63
N SER A 569 39.37 -19.06 3.48
CA SER A 569 38.62 -17.81 3.39
C SER A 569 37.15 -18.03 3.04
N GLY A 570 36.26 -17.36 3.78
CA GLY A 570 34.87 -17.16 3.39
C GLY A 570 34.73 -16.30 2.13
N ARG A 571 33.53 -16.29 1.57
CA ARG A 571 33.19 -15.59 0.30
C ARG A 571 32.47 -14.28 0.56
N ASP A 572 32.66 -13.31 -0.34
CA ASP A 572 31.97 -12.03 -0.33
C ASP A 572 30.80 -12.08 -1.33
N TYR A 573 29.57 -12.17 -0.84
CA TYR A 573 28.37 -12.21 -1.68
C TYR A 573 27.64 -10.87 -1.71
N ARG A 574 26.95 -10.61 -2.83
CA ARG A 574 26.02 -9.50 -3.00
C ARG A 574 24.65 -10.02 -3.37
N LEU A 575 23.63 -9.67 -2.60
CA LEU A 575 22.23 -10.00 -2.86
C LEU A 575 21.50 -8.79 -3.43
N GLU A 576 20.96 -8.96 -4.64
CA GLU A 576 20.23 -7.92 -5.38
C GLU A 576 18.77 -8.35 -5.57
N PRO A 577 17.86 -7.98 -4.65
CA PRO A 577 16.44 -8.19 -4.83
C PRO A 577 15.85 -7.20 -5.85
N GLN A 578 14.97 -7.70 -6.72
CA GLN A 578 14.25 -6.92 -7.72
C GLN A 578 12.78 -7.29 -7.79
N LEU A 579 11.90 -6.30 -7.65
CA LEU A 579 10.46 -6.48 -7.83
C LEU A 579 10.15 -6.66 -9.32
N LEU A 580 9.60 -7.83 -9.71
CA LEU A 580 9.20 -8.10 -11.09
C LEU A 580 7.75 -7.66 -11.39
N GLY A 581 6.93 -7.62 -10.34
CA GLY A 581 5.58 -7.08 -10.32
C GLY A 581 4.83 -7.40 -9.02
N SER A 582 3.71 -6.71 -8.77
CA SER A 582 2.85 -6.88 -7.60
C SER A 582 1.37 -6.62 -7.92
N THR A 583 0.49 -7.35 -7.24
CA THR A 583 -0.98 -7.26 -7.37
C THR A 583 -1.66 -7.53 -6.03
N GLY A 584 -2.99 -7.45 -5.97
CA GLY A 584 -3.76 -7.72 -4.77
C GLY A 584 -5.23 -7.35 -4.90
N HIS A 585 -5.95 -7.43 -3.77
CA HIS A 585 -7.36 -7.07 -3.67
C HIS A 585 -7.71 -6.54 -2.27
N GLY A 586 -8.42 -5.42 -2.20
CA GLY A 586 -8.69 -4.70 -0.94
C GLY A 586 -9.62 -5.41 0.06
N GLN A 587 -10.51 -6.29 -0.42
CA GLN A 587 -11.49 -7.01 0.41
C GLN A 587 -11.53 -8.54 0.17
N LEU A 588 -10.49 -9.11 -0.43
CA LEU A 588 -10.37 -10.56 -0.59
C LEU A 588 -9.50 -11.08 0.55
N GLY A 589 -10.09 -11.51 1.66
CA GLY A 589 -9.32 -11.92 2.84
C GLY A 589 -10.13 -12.76 3.81
N GLY A 590 -9.57 -12.94 5.01
CA GLY A 590 -10.16 -13.73 6.09
C GLY A 590 -11.58 -13.33 6.51
N ASP A 591 -11.95 -12.05 6.42
CA ASP A 591 -13.27 -11.52 6.79
C ASP A 591 -14.34 -11.95 5.78
N LEU A 592 -14.00 -11.98 4.49
CA LEU A 592 -14.91 -12.50 3.46
C LEU A 592 -15.16 -14.00 3.68
N LEU A 593 -14.11 -14.75 4.00
CA LEU A 593 -14.23 -16.17 4.36
C LEU A 593 -15.11 -16.34 5.61
N THR A 594 -14.90 -15.53 6.65
CA THR A 594 -15.73 -15.56 7.86
C THR A 594 -17.17 -15.19 7.57
N LEU A 595 -17.42 -14.22 6.69
CA LEU A 595 -18.76 -13.83 6.28
C LEU A 595 -19.47 -14.95 5.52
N GLN A 596 -18.78 -15.68 4.64
CA GLN A 596 -19.36 -16.88 4.01
C GLN A 596 -19.74 -17.94 5.05
N VAL A 597 -18.83 -18.25 5.98
CA VAL A 597 -19.09 -19.19 7.08
C VAL A 597 -20.24 -18.71 7.97
N PHE A 598 -20.34 -17.40 8.20
CA PHE A 598 -21.42 -16.77 8.96
C PHE A 598 -22.78 -17.06 8.32
N TYR A 599 -22.96 -16.82 7.01
CA TYR A 599 -24.24 -17.13 6.35
C TYR A 599 -24.53 -18.62 6.28
N TRP A 600 -23.50 -19.45 6.15
CA TRP A 600 -23.68 -20.90 6.17
C TRP A 600 -24.16 -21.39 7.54
N ILE A 601 -23.52 -20.96 8.63
CA ILE A 601 -23.98 -21.30 10.00
C ILE A 601 -25.37 -20.70 10.26
N LYS A 602 -25.63 -19.46 9.82
CA LYS A 602 -26.96 -18.84 9.87
C LYS A 602 -28.00 -19.75 9.20
N ALA A 603 -27.68 -20.28 8.03
CA ALA A 603 -28.55 -21.19 7.30
C ALA A 603 -28.76 -22.53 8.02
N CYS A 604 -27.72 -23.12 8.61
CA CYS A 604 -27.86 -24.34 9.42
C CYS A 604 -28.81 -24.13 10.61
N LEU A 605 -28.71 -22.99 11.30
CA LEU A 605 -29.62 -22.63 12.40
C LEU A 605 -31.05 -22.43 11.91
N VAL A 606 -31.24 -21.78 10.75
CA VAL A 606 -32.57 -21.57 10.17
C VAL A 606 -33.20 -22.88 9.68
N ASP A 607 -32.44 -23.78 9.06
CA ASP A 607 -32.91 -25.11 8.66
C ASP A 607 -33.42 -25.91 9.86
N GLN A 608 -32.76 -25.76 11.02
CA GLN A 608 -33.20 -26.36 12.29
C GLN A 608 -34.49 -25.70 12.80
N LEU A 609 -34.58 -24.37 12.79
CA LEU A 609 -35.80 -23.63 13.21
C LEU A 609 -37.01 -23.97 12.32
N ARG A 610 -36.80 -24.19 11.01
CA ARG A 610 -37.84 -24.62 10.06
C ARG A 610 -38.31 -26.05 10.28
N SER A 611 -37.45 -26.90 10.85
CA SER A 611 -37.72 -28.32 11.08
C SER A 611 -38.46 -28.60 12.39
N ASP A 612 -38.61 -27.61 13.28
CA ASP A 612 -39.41 -27.74 14.50
C ASP A 612 -40.92 -27.61 14.16
N PRO A 613 -41.76 -28.61 14.49
CA PRO A 613 -43.18 -28.54 14.18
C PRO A 613 -43.85 -27.45 15.02
N ALA A 614 -44.47 -26.47 14.36
CA ALA A 614 -45.36 -25.52 15.03
C ALA A 614 -46.39 -26.28 15.88
N PRO A 615 -46.70 -25.84 17.12
CA PRO A 615 -47.75 -26.46 17.91
C PRO A 615 -49.10 -26.20 17.23
N SER A 616 -49.58 -27.20 16.50
CA SER A 616 -50.98 -27.46 16.14
C SER A 616 -51.81 -26.24 15.72
N ALA A 617 -51.72 -25.84 14.46
CA ALA A 617 -52.88 -25.38 13.71
C ALA A 617 -53.31 -26.52 12.78
N THR A 618 -54.33 -27.27 13.22
CA THR A 618 -54.98 -28.31 12.44
C THR A 618 -55.59 -27.71 11.18
N GLY A 619 -55.19 -28.20 10.00
CA GLY A 619 -56.07 -28.14 8.84
C GLY A 619 -55.41 -28.05 7.46
N SER A 620 -55.66 -29.11 6.70
CA SER A 620 -55.66 -29.23 5.24
C SER A 620 -54.33 -29.58 4.58
N GLY A 621 -54.32 -30.82 4.09
CA GLY A 621 -53.23 -31.41 3.32
C GLY A 621 -53.14 -30.83 1.93
N ALA A 622 -51.91 -30.56 1.55
CA ALA A 622 -51.40 -30.67 0.19
C ALA A 622 -49.95 -31.15 0.32
N SER A 623 -49.76 -32.44 0.59
CA SER A 623 -48.44 -33.07 0.44
C SER A 623 -48.16 -33.19 -1.07
N GLY A 624 -47.54 -32.14 -1.61
CA GLY A 624 -46.84 -32.20 -2.88
C GLY A 624 -45.36 -32.33 -2.60
N ASP A 625 -44.78 -33.46 -2.99
CA ASP A 625 -43.35 -33.76 -3.02
C ASP A 625 -42.51 -32.60 -3.59
N ARG A 626 -41.75 -31.96 -2.70
CA ARG A 626 -40.38 -31.49 -2.95
C ARG A 626 -39.76 -31.43 -1.57
N GLU A 627 -38.84 -32.35 -1.25
CA GLU A 627 -37.90 -32.12 -0.16
C GLU A 627 -37.27 -30.75 -0.41
N GLU A 628 -37.68 -29.76 0.36
CA GLU A 628 -37.18 -28.41 0.22
C GLU A 628 -35.70 -28.46 0.57
N ARG A 629 -34.84 -28.31 -0.45
CA ARG A 629 -33.39 -28.43 -0.33
C ARG A 629 -32.92 -27.49 0.80
N ARG A 630 -32.13 -28.00 1.73
CA ARG A 630 -31.59 -27.26 2.89
C ARG A 630 -30.96 -25.93 2.46
N LEU A 631 -31.22 -24.87 3.21
CA LEU A 631 -30.62 -23.56 2.96
C LEU A 631 -29.09 -23.61 3.10
N SER A 632 -28.56 -24.42 4.03
CA SER A 632 -27.11 -24.58 4.23
C SER A 632 -26.41 -25.04 2.95
N THR A 633 -26.94 -26.10 2.31
CA THR A 633 -26.41 -26.65 1.06
C THR A 633 -26.51 -25.64 -0.09
N ARG A 634 -27.64 -24.92 -0.18
CA ARG A 634 -27.80 -23.85 -1.19
C ARG A 634 -26.78 -22.73 -1.01
N VAL A 635 -26.48 -22.32 0.24
CA VAL A 635 -25.47 -21.30 0.54
C VAL A 635 -24.08 -21.74 0.10
N ALA A 636 -23.70 -22.99 0.38
CA ALA A 636 -22.41 -23.53 -0.04
C ALA A 636 -22.29 -23.63 -1.58
N GLU A 637 -23.29 -24.18 -2.26
CA GLU A 637 -23.26 -24.38 -3.72
C GLU A 637 -23.25 -23.07 -4.51
N GLN A 638 -23.98 -22.05 -4.04
CA GLN A 638 -24.06 -20.75 -4.74
C GLN A 638 -22.87 -19.82 -4.47
N ALA A 639 -21.95 -20.18 -3.56
CA ALA A 639 -20.86 -19.31 -3.10
C ALA A 639 -19.96 -18.78 -4.23
N SER A 640 -19.77 -19.58 -5.28
CA SER A 640 -19.01 -19.20 -6.48
C SER A 640 -19.75 -18.16 -7.33
N GLU A 641 -21.04 -18.36 -7.56
CA GLU A 641 -21.87 -17.51 -8.42
C GLU A 641 -22.26 -16.20 -7.73
N MET A 642 -22.44 -16.23 -6.41
CA MET A 642 -22.97 -15.13 -5.61
C MET A 642 -21.89 -14.39 -4.82
N LEU A 643 -20.61 -14.49 -5.19
CA LEU A 643 -19.52 -13.92 -4.39
C LEU A 643 -19.72 -12.42 -4.09
N ARG A 644 -20.27 -11.64 -5.02
CA ARG A 644 -20.55 -10.21 -4.81
C ARG A 644 -21.66 -9.93 -3.79
N THR A 645 -22.70 -10.75 -3.72
CA THR A 645 -23.85 -10.58 -2.79
C THR A 645 -23.80 -11.53 -1.60
N ILE A 646 -22.80 -12.40 -1.54
CA ILE A 646 -22.56 -13.54 -0.63
C ILE A 646 -23.62 -14.65 -0.75
N VAL A 647 -24.90 -14.28 -0.77
CA VAL A 647 -26.04 -15.19 -0.91
C VAL A 647 -27.08 -14.61 -1.88
N ALA A 648 -27.92 -15.48 -2.45
CA ALA A 648 -29.02 -15.04 -3.30
C ALA A 648 -30.09 -14.22 -2.52
N PRO A 649 -30.80 -13.26 -3.17
CA PRO A 649 -31.76 -12.39 -2.48
C PRO A 649 -32.92 -13.11 -1.79
N ASP A 650 -33.37 -14.24 -2.36
CA ASP A 650 -34.42 -15.08 -1.76
C ASP A 650 -33.90 -15.78 -0.49
N VAL A 651 -32.70 -16.37 -0.55
CA VAL A 651 -32.05 -16.99 0.61
C VAL A 651 -31.83 -15.95 1.71
N ARG A 652 -31.33 -14.76 1.36
CA ARG A 652 -31.14 -13.66 2.32
C ARG A 652 -32.44 -13.30 3.03
N ARG A 653 -33.55 -13.18 2.29
CA ARG A 653 -34.86 -12.86 2.86
C ARG A 653 -35.30 -13.90 3.89
N ASP A 654 -35.14 -15.18 3.58
CA ASP A 654 -35.46 -16.27 4.50
C ASP A 654 -34.59 -16.20 5.75
N LEU A 655 -33.27 -16.03 5.59
CA LEU A 655 -32.34 -15.95 6.71
C LEU A 655 -32.63 -14.76 7.63
N ASP A 656 -32.95 -13.59 7.07
CA ASP A 656 -33.28 -12.38 7.85
C ASP A 656 -34.64 -12.46 8.53
N HIS A 657 -35.58 -13.22 7.96
CA HIS A 657 -36.88 -13.47 8.57
C HIS A 657 -36.77 -14.33 9.84
N PHE A 658 -36.01 -15.42 9.78
CA PHE A 658 -35.90 -16.36 10.90
C PHE A 658 -34.82 -16.00 11.92
N LEU A 659 -33.71 -15.39 11.48
CA LEU A 659 -32.59 -15.04 12.34
C LEU A 659 -32.06 -13.63 12.00
N PRO A 660 -32.75 -12.55 12.41
CA PRO A 660 -32.37 -11.19 12.00
C PRO A 660 -31.02 -10.79 12.62
N THR A 661 -30.06 -10.46 11.77
CA THR A 661 -28.71 -10.01 12.14
C THR A 661 -28.33 -8.67 11.53
N ARG A 662 -29.10 -8.15 10.58
CA ARG A 662 -28.85 -6.86 9.94
C ARG A 662 -29.33 -5.71 10.83
N TRP A 663 -28.40 -4.87 11.31
CA TRP A 663 -28.72 -3.73 12.19
C TRP A 663 -28.65 -2.37 11.48
N ASP A 664 -28.04 -2.28 10.29
CA ASP A 664 -28.06 -1.03 9.51
C ASP A 664 -29.48 -0.64 9.10
N GLY A 665 -29.80 0.65 9.19
CA GLY A 665 -31.11 1.21 8.87
C GLY A 665 -32.25 0.88 9.85
N VAL A 666 -31.99 0.12 10.92
CA VAL A 666 -32.99 -0.13 11.99
C VAL A 666 -33.12 1.13 12.83
N GLN A 667 -34.33 1.68 12.96
CA GLN A 667 -34.58 2.93 13.71
C GLN A 667 -34.69 2.73 15.22
N ASP A 668 -35.27 1.60 15.64
CA ASP A 668 -35.39 1.23 17.05
C ASP A 668 -34.02 0.81 17.62
N GLU A 669 -33.52 1.57 18.60
CA GLU A 669 -32.21 1.36 19.24
C GLU A 669 -32.12 0.00 19.95
N GLU A 670 -33.20 -0.44 20.59
CA GLU A 670 -33.21 -1.71 21.31
C GLU A 670 -33.10 -2.87 20.32
N GLU A 671 -33.90 -2.83 19.24
CA GLU A 671 -33.81 -3.82 18.16
C GLU A 671 -32.47 -3.78 17.44
N ARG A 672 -31.92 -2.59 17.19
CA ARG A 672 -30.59 -2.43 16.59
C ARG A 672 -29.51 -3.10 17.44
N THR A 673 -29.54 -2.84 18.75
CA THR A 673 -28.62 -3.42 19.72
C THR A 673 -28.77 -4.95 19.79
N ARG A 674 -30.00 -5.47 19.77
CA ARG A 674 -30.27 -6.92 19.76
C ARG A 674 -29.71 -7.59 18.51
N ARG A 675 -29.98 -7.04 17.32
CA ARG A 675 -29.48 -7.60 16.05
C ARG A 675 -27.96 -7.57 15.96
N ARG A 676 -27.34 -6.48 16.41
CA ARG A 676 -25.89 -6.37 16.51
C ARG A 676 -25.30 -7.39 17.47
N GLY A 677 -25.88 -7.54 18.67
CA GLY A 677 -25.43 -8.56 19.64
C GLY A 677 -25.51 -9.98 19.09
N ARG A 678 -26.58 -10.29 18.35
CA ARG A 678 -26.72 -11.58 17.65
C ARG A 678 -25.68 -11.77 16.56
N PHE A 679 -25.42 -10.74 15.76
CA PHE A 679 -24.36 -10.76 14.78
C PHE A 679 -23.00 -11.02 15.43
N ASP A 680 -22.64 -10.29 16.49
CA ASP A 680 -21.34 -10.39 17.15
C ASP A 680 -21.09 -11.79 17.75
N LEU A 681 -22.14 -12.46 18.25
CA LEU A 681 -22.08 -13.86 18.70
C LEU A 681 -21.86 -14.82 17.53
N LEU A 682 -22.67 -14.70 16.47
CA LEU A 682 -22.59 -15.57 15.31
C LEU A 682 -21.30 -15.36 14.50
N TRP A 683 -20.79 -14.14 14.42
CA TRP A 683 -19.50 -13.79 13.80
C TRP A 683 -18.32 -14.43 14.53
N ARG A 684 -18.30 -14.35 15.88
CA ARG A 684 -17.26 -15.02 16.69
C ARG A 684 -17.30 -16.54 16.53
N LEU A 685 -18.49 -17.12 16.50
CA LEU A 685 -18.67 -18.55 16.22
C LEU A 685 -18.17 -18.91 14.83
N ALA A 686 -18.51 -18.14 13.79
CA ALA A 686 -18.06 -18.35 12.42
C ALA A 686 -16.52 -18.26 12.30
N GLU A 687 -15.88 -17.27 12.91
CA GLU A 687 -14.42 -17.14 12.94
C GLU A 687 -13.76 -18.34 13.63
N SER A 688 -14.31 -18.80 14.76
CA SER A 688 -13.81 -19.97 15.47
C SER A 688 -13.94 -21.24 14.63
N ARG A 689 -15.10 -21.47 14.01
CA ARG A 689 -15.38 -22.65 13.18
C ARG A 689 -14.57 -22.65 11.88
N LYS A 690 -14.33 -21.49 11.27
CA LYS A 690 -13.42 -21.34 10.14
C LYS A 690 -12.01 -21.84 10.49
N ARG A 691 -11.51 -21.50 11.69
CA ARG A 691 -10.18 -21.94 12.16
C ARG A 691 -10.17 -23.44 12.48
N SER A 692 -11.18 -23.95 13.17
CA SER A 692 -11.21 -25.37 13.56
C SER A 692 -11.40 -26.32 12.38
N LEU A 693 -12.29 -25.99 11.44
CA LEU A 693 -12.53 -26.78 10.22
C LEU A 693 -11.42 -26.61 9.17
N GLY A 694 -10.67 -25.51 9.25
CA GLY A 694 -9.53 -25.21 8.37
C GLY A 694 -8.17 -25.67 8.91
N ALA A 695 -8.09 -26.06 10.18
CA ALA A 695 -6.92 -26.73 10.74
C ALA A 695 -6.87 -28.15 10.15
N GLY A 696 -5.77 -28.49 9.50
CA GLY A 696 -5.61 -29.78 8.82
C GLY A 696 -5.57 -30.98 9.76
N GLU A 697 -5.57 -32.20 9.20
CA GLU A 697 -5.52 -33.46 9.97
C GLU A 697 -4.20 -33.65 10.77
N ASP A 698 -3.16 -32.86 10.47
CA ASP A 698 -1.83 -32.93 11.10
C ASP A 698 -1.82 -32.63 12.60
N ASP A 699 -2.84 -31.93 13.13
CA ASP A 699 -2.93 -31.64 14.58
C ASP A 699 -3.44 -32.83 15.42
N GLY A 700 -3.76 -33.97 14.80
CA GLY A 700 -4.18 -35.21 15.48
C GLY A 700 -5.55 -35.10 16.21
N VAL A 701 -6.23 -33.97 16.09
CA VAL A 701 -7.56 -33.69 16.64
C VAL A 701 -8.54 -33.69 15.48
N SER A 702 -9.58 -34.53 15.55
CA SER A 702 -10.64 -34.53 14.54
C SER A 702 -11.32 -33.14 14.56
N PRO A 703 -11.53 -32.50 13.39
CA PRO A 703 -12.06 -31.14 13.34
C PRO A 703 -13.41 -31.08 14.05
N ASP A 704 -13.53 -30.19 15.03
CA ASP A 704 -14.78 -29.96 15.78
C ASP A 704 -15.83 -29.36 14.83
N ALA A 705 -16.63 -30.26 14.25
CA ALA A 705 -17.64 -30.00 13.25
C ALA A 705 -19.03 -29.88 13.87
N THR A 706 -19.12 -29.51 15.15
CA THR A 706 -20.40 -29.44 15.84
C THR A 706 -20.56 -28.12 16.61
N ILE A 707 -21.74 -27.52 16.57
CA ILE A 707 -22.06 -26.35 17.39
C ILE A 707 -22.81 -26.82 18.62
N GLU A 708 -22.17 -26.65 19.78
CA GLU A 708 -22.74 -27.00 21.08
C GLU A 708 -24.04 -26.23 21.36
N GLU A 709 -24.97 -26.88 22.07
CA GLU A 709 -26.28 -26.31 22.40
C GLU A 709 -26.18 -24.97 23.13
N VAL A 710 -25.17 -24.78 24.00
CA VAL A 710 -24.96 -23.52 24.73
C VAL A 710 -24.79 -22.32 23.80
N HIS A 711 -24.00 -22.47 22.73
CA HIS A 711 -23.77 -21.40 21.77
C HIS A 711 -25.02 -21.13 20.92
N VAL A 712 -25.79 -22.18 20.59
CA VAL A 712 -27.09 -22.04 19.90
C VAL A 712 -28.07 -21.26 20.77
N ILE A 713 -28.17 -21.60 22.06
CA ILE A 713 -29.01 -20.91 23.05
C ILE A 713 -28.62 -19.43 23.14
N GLU A 714 -27.33 -19.12 23.25
CA GLU A 714 -26.86 -17.73 23.35
C GLU A 714 -27.24 -16.90 22.11
N ILE A 715 -27.09 -17.47 20.92
CA ILE A 715 -27.45 -16.80 19.66
C ILE A 715 -28.97 -16.61 19.55
N LEU A 716 -29.76 -17.66 19.79
CA LEU A 716 -31.23 -17.63 19.65
C LEU A 716 -31.92 -16.81 20.75
N ASN A 717 -31.31 -16.72 21.94
CA ASN A 717 -31.86 -16.00 23.11
C ASN A 717 -31.14 -14.69 23.40
N SER A 718 -30.40 -14.14 22.43
CA SER A 718 -29.89 -12.76 22.50
C SER A 718 -31.07 -11.78 22.55
N GLY A 719 -31.48 -11.41 23.76
CA GLY A 719 -32.61 -10.50 24.06
C GLY A 719 -33.79 -11.14 24.80
N SER A 720 -34.92 -10.43 24.85
CA SER A 720 -36.14 -10.80 25.60
C SER A 720 -37.15 -11.66 24.81
N HIS A 721 -36.83 -12.07 23.58
CA HIS A 721 -37.65 -12.94 22.73
C HIS A 721 -36.88 -14.21 22.35
N ARG A 722 -37.49 -15.38 22.58
CA ARG A 722 -36.94 -16.68 22.18
C ARG A 722 -37.34 -16.99 20.74
N LEU A 723 -36.37 -17.17 19.86
CA LEU A 723 -36.62 -17.50 18.44
C LEU A 723 -36.95 -18.97 18.19
N GLY A 724 -36.60 -19.89 19.10
CA GLY A 724 -36.89 -21.32 18.95
C GLY A 724 -36.32 -22.19 20.07
N THR A 725 -36.37 -23.52 19.89
CA THR A 725 -35.70 -24.47 20.79
C THR A 725 -34.29 -24.78 20.31
N ALA A 726 -33.36 -24.97 21.25
CA ALA A 726 -31.97 -25.26 20.93
C ALA A 726 -31.73 -26.76 20.84
N LYS A 727 -30.98 -27.19 19.82
CA LYS A 727 -30.33 -28.51 19.77
C LYS A 727 -28.97 -28.32 19.12
N GLU A 728 -28.08 -29.26 19.35
CA GLU A 728 -26.76 -29.33 18.72
C GLU A 728 -26.87 -29.33 17.17
N VAL A 729 -25.95 -28.64 16.49
CA VAL A 729 -25.94 -28.51 15.02
C VAL A 729 -24.65 -29.08 14.45
N ALA A 730 -24.77 -30.13 13.62
CA ALA A 730 -23.65 -30.69 12.87
C ALA A 730 -23.34 -29.83 11.63
N LEU A 731 -22.06 -29.56 11.41
CA LEU A 731 -21.51 -28.83 10.27
C LEU A 731 -20.86 -29.83 9.31
N ASP A 732 -21.15 -29.74 8.01
CA ASP A 732 -20.55 -30.62 7.01
C ASP A 732 -19.19 -30.05 6.54
N PRO A 733 -18.05 -30.74 6.78
CA PRO A 733 -16.74 -30.29 6.30
C PRO A 733 -16.64 -30.20 4.77
N ALA A 734 -17.43 -30.97 4.02
CA ALA A 734 -17.46 -30.91 2.55
C ALA A 734 -18.17 -29.64 2.04
N GLU A 735 -19.26 -29.24 2.69
CA GLU A 735 -19.92 -27.95 2.42
C GLU A 735 -18.97 -26.79 2.76
N PHE A 736 -18.26 -26.87 3.89
CA PHE A 736 -17.25 -25.87 4.26
C PHE A 736 -16.15 -25.71 3.19
N ARG A 737 -15.61 -26.81 2.65
CA ARG A 737 -14.60 -26.76 1.58
C ARG A 737 -15.14 -26.08 0.32
N THR A 738 -16.35 -26.47 -0.10
CA THR A 738 -17.03 -25.89 -1.27
C THR A 738 -17.28 -24.38 -1.09
N LEU A 739 -17.64 -23.98 0.12
CA LEU A 739 -17.95 -22.60 0.49
C LEU A 739 -16.74 -21.67 0.36
N ILE A 740 -15.58 -22.07 0.87
CA ILE A 740 -14.37 -21.21 0.93
C ILE A 740 -13.55 -21.24 -0.37
N GLU A 741 -13.67 -22.30 -1.17
CA GLU A 741 -12.86 -22.52 -2.37
C GLU A 741 -12.86 -21.32 -3.36
N PRO A 742 -14.00 -20.65 -3.68
CA PRO A 742 -14.01 -19.58 -4.67
C PRO A 742 -13.11 -18.39 -4.29
N VAL A 743 -13.06 -18.03 -3.01
CA VAL A 743 -12.24 -16.93 -2.49
C VAL A 743 -10.76 -17.29 -2.59
N LEU A 744 -10.40 -18.49 -2.15
CA LEU A 744 -9.01 -18.99 -2.17
C LEU A 744 -8.51 -19.16 -3.61
N ARG A 745 -9.36 -19.69 -4.49
CA ARG A 745 -9.06 -19.85 -5.92
C ARG A 745 -8.80 -18.51 -6.58
N ARG A 746 -9.62 -17.50 -6.32
CA ARG A 746 -9.42 -16.15 -6.86
C ARG A 746 -8.09 -15.54 -6.41
N ALA A 747 -7.70 -15.72 -5.15
CA ALA A 747 -6.40 -15.28 -4.63
C ALA A 747 -5.22 -15.97 -5.35
N ALA A 748 -5.30 -17.29 -5.52
CA ALA A 748 -4.27 -18.05 -6.22
C ALA A 748 -4.20 -17.72 -7.73
N GLU A 749 -5.35 -17.47 -8.38
CA GLU A 749 -5.43 -17.10 -9.79
C GLU A 749 -4.74 -15.75 -10.06
N MET A 750 -4.89 -14.76 -9.18
CA MET A 750 -4.15 -13.48 -9.27
C MET A 750 -2.64 -13.70 -9.27
N GLY A 751 -2.13 -14.56 -8.38
CA GLY A 751 -0.71 -14.92 -8.34
C GLY A 751 -0.24 -15.61 -9.62
N ALA A 752 -1.02 -16.57 -10.12
CA ALA A 752 -0.72 -17.27 -11.36
C ALA A 752 -0.72 -16.33 -12.58
N ASP A 753 -1.69 -15.40 -12.65
CA ASP A 753 -1.78 -14.36 -13.69
C ASP A 753 -0.55 -13.43 -13.68
N LEU A 754 -0.11 -13.00 -12.49
CA LEU A 754 1.07 -12.18 -12.32
C LEU A 754 2.32 -12.88 -12.88
N VAL A 755 2.57 -14.13 -12.48
CA VAL A 755 3.73 -14.90 -12.95
C VAL A 755 3.69 -15.10 -14.46
N ARG A 756 2.54 -15.51 -15.01
CA ARG A 756 2.39 -15.70 -16.46
C ARG A 756 2.71 -14.42 -17.22
N THR A 757 2.12 -13.30 -16.80
CA THR A 757 2.30 -12.00 -17.48
C THR A 757 3.76 -11.57 -17.49
N VAL A 758 4.44 -11.68 -16.34
CA VAL A 758 5.87 -11.36 -16.21
C VAL A 758 6.72 -12.30 -17.06
N PHE A 759 6.42 -13.61 -17.07
CA PHE A 759 7.24 -14.57 -17.81
C PHE A 759 7.06 -14.40 -19.31
N THR A 760 5.84 -14.20 -19.81
CA THR A 760 5.58 -13.86 -21.21
C THR A 760 6.38 -12.62 -21.63
N ARG A 761 6.38 -11.57 -20.81
CA ARG A 761 7.18 -10.36 -21.07
C ARG A 761 8.67 -10.66 -21.20
N ILE A 762 9.25 -11.42 -20.27
CA ILE A 762 10.68 -11.78 -20.32
C ILE A 762 11.00 -12.56 -21.61
N HIS A 763 10.11 -13.44 -22.06
CA HIS A 763 10.28 -14.15 -23.33
C HIS A 763 10.21 -13.20 -24.55
N GLU A 764 9.26 -12.26 -24.58
CA GLU A 764 9.16 -11.22 -25.62
C GLU A 764 10.42 -10.35 -25.67
N ASP A 765 10.90 -9.92 -24.50
CA ASP A 765 12.09 -9.06 -24.42
C ASP A 765 13.36 -9.82 -24.82
N ASN A 766 13.46 -11.11 -24.49
CA ASN A 766 14.52 -11.98 -24.99
C ASN A 766 14.48 -12.11 -26.51
N ALA A 767 13.30 -12.27 -27.12
CA ALA A 767 13.17 -12.31 -28.58
C ALA A 767 13.67 -10.99 -29.21
N LYS A 768 13.33 -9.83 -28.63
CA LYS A 768 13.84 -8.52 -29.08
C LYS A 768 15.36 -8.39 -28.90
N ARG A 769 15.91 -8.87 -27.79
CA ARG A 769 17.36 -8.84 -27.52
C ARG A 769 18.13 -9.68 -28.54
N ILE A 770 17.66 -10.90 -28.80
CA ILE A 770 18.23 -11.79 -29.82
C ILE A 770 18.20 -11.13 -31.20
N ALA A 771 17.08 -10.51 -31.57
CA ALA A 771 16.96 -9.78 -32.85
C ALA A 771 17.94 -8.60 -32.97
N LYS A 772 18.38 -8.02 -31.84
CA LYS A 772 19.41 -6.96 -31.77
C LYS A 772 20.84 -7.50 -31.59
N GLY A 773 21.05 -8.81 -31.65
CA GLY A 773 22.35 -9.45 -31.39
C GLY A 773 22.81 -9.38 -29.92
N LEU A 774 21.92 -9.04 -28.99
CA LEU A 774 22.20 -8.99 -27.56
C LEU A 774 21.96 -10.34 -26.90
N GLN A 775 22.76 -10.67 -25.89
CA GLN A 775 22.58 -11.89 -25.10
C GLN A 775 21.19 -11.87 -24.41
N PRO A 776 20.41 -12.96 -24.50
CA PRO A 776 19.13 -13.07 -23.81
C PRO A 776 19.35 -13.11 -22.30
N GLN A 777 18.35 -12.67 -21.55
CA GLN A 777 18.28 -12.91 -20.11
C GLN A 777 17.99 -14.39 -19.83
N PRO A 778 18.37 -14.91 -18.65
CA PRO A 778 18.03 -16.26 -18.24
C PRO A 778 16.53 -16.54 -18.33
N VAL A 779 16.16 -17.74 -18.80
CA VAL A 779 14.76 -18.17 -18.87
C VAL A 779 14.14 -18.13 -17.48
N PRO A 780 12.97 -17.49 -17.30
CA PRO A 780 12.32 -17.39 -16.00
C PRO A 780 11.70 -18.73 -15.62
N VAL A 781 11.86 -19.10 -14.35
CA VAL A 781 11.24 -20.28 -13.71
C VAL A 781 10.79 -19.82 -12.34
N LEU A 782 9.59 -20.21 -11.91
CA LEU A 782 9.11 -19.92 -10.56
C LEU A 782 9.74 -20.91 -9.59
N ASP A 783 10.67 -20.44 -8.77
CA ASP A 783 11.52 -21.30 -7.93
C ASP A 783 10.90 -21.56 -6.55
N GLN A 784 10.12 -20.63 -6.00
CA GLN A 784 9.45 -20.79 -4.71
C GLN A 784 8.11 -20.04 -4.65
N VAL A 785 7.15 -20.60 -3.91
CA VAL A 785 5.93 -19.90 -3.50
C VAL A 785 5.88 -19.85 -1.99
N VAL A 786 5.61 -18.66 -1.44
CA VAL A 786 5.50 -18.45 0.00
C VAL A 786 4.13 -17.88 0.36
N LEU A 787 3.52 -18.43 1.40
CA LEU A 787 2.21 -18.03 1.90
C LEU A 787 2.34 -17.42 3.29
N SER A 788 1.74 -16.25 3.48
CA SER A 788 1.74 -15.51 4.74
C SER A 788 0.38 -14.89 5.06
N GLY A 789 0.26 -14.28 6.23
CA GLY A 789 -1.02 -13.79 6.74
C GLY A 789 -1.78 -14.88 7.48
N ARG A 790 -2.67 -14.46 8.40
CA ARG A 790 -3.40 -15.40 9.27
C ARG A 790 -4.28 -16.37 8.49
N SER A 791 -4.84 -15.95 7.36
CA SER A 791 -5.75 -16.80 6.59
C SER A 791 -5.00 -17.88 5.82
N SER A 792 -3.70 -17.71 5.56
CA SER A 792 -2.84 -18.73 4.94
C SER A 792 -2.58 -19.95 5.83
N ALA A 793 -2.98 -19.91 7.11
CA ALA A 793 -2.93 -21.07 7.99
C ALA A 793 -3.96 -22.15 7.62
N LEU A 794 -5.04 -21.80 6.90
CA LEU A 794 -6.02 -22.76 6.42
C LEU A 794 -5.35 -23.75 5.45
N GLU A 795 -5.47 -25.06 5.71
CA GLU A 795 -4.82 -26.09 4.89
C GLU A 795 -5.23 -26.00 3.41
N GLN A 796 -6.50 -25.66 3.18
CA GLN A 796 -7.09 -25.53 1.84
C GLN A 796 -6.42 -24.43 1.00
N VAL A 797 -5.76 -23.44 1.61
CA VAL A 797 -5.03 -22.40 0.87
C VAL A 797 -3.86 -23.03 0.12
N GLY A 798 -3.04 -23.84 0.81
CA GLY A 798 -1.91 -24.52 0.20
C GLY A 798 -2.35 -25.46 -0.93
N GLN A 799 -3.39 -26.26 -0.68
CA GLN A 799 -3.97 -27.17 -1.68
C GLN A 799 -4.48 -26.42 -2.92
N THR A 800 -5.18 -25.29 -2.72
CA THR A 800 -5.74 -24.48 -3.80
C THR A 800 -4.64 -23.79 -4.61
N VAL A 801 -3.62 -23.23 -3.97
CA VAL A 801 -2.48 -22.59 -4.64
C VAL A 801 -1.72 -23.61 -5.49
N VAL A 802 -1.44 -24.80 -4.94
CA VAL A 802 -0.81 -25.90 -5.71
C VAL A 802 -1.66 -26.25 -6.92
N GLY A 803 -2.96 -26.47 -6.72
CA GLY A 803 -3.90 -26.78 -7.79
C GLY A 803 -3.88 -25.73 -8.90
N VAL A 804 -4.08 -24.45 -8.57
CA VAL A 804 -4.15 -23.37 -9.55
C VAL A 804 -2.86 -23.20 -10.33
N LEU A 805 -1.69 -23.21 -9.66
CA LEU A 805 -0.40 -23.02 -10.34
C LEU A 805 -0.03 -24.21 -11.23
N THR A 806 -0.34 -25.45 -10.83
CA THR A 806 -0.11 -26.62 -11.69
C THR A 806 -1.03 -26.62 -12.92
N HIS A 807 -2.30 -26.25 -12.76
CA HIS A 807 -3.22 -26.14 -13.91
C HIS A 807 -2.82 -24.99 -14.86
N ALA A 808 -2.41 -23.85 -14.27
CA ALA A 808 -1.87 -22.71 -15.01
C ALA A 808 -0.66 -23.07 -15.87
N ASP A 809 0.22 -23.92 -15.35
CA ASP A 809 1.42 -24.39 -16.06
C ASP A 809 1.07 -25.35 -17.21
N ALA A 810 0.14 -26.28 -16.99
CA ALA A 810 -0.27 -27.27 -17.99
C ALA A 810 -1.01 -26.65 -19.20
N GLY A 811 -1.76 -25.56 -18.99
CA GLY A 811 -2.59 -24.91 -20.01
C GLY A 811 -1.93 -23.78 -20.81
N SER A 812 -0.67 -23.45 -20.53
CA SER A 812 0.01 -22.26 -21.08
C SER A 812 1.13 -22.61 -22.06
N GLN A 813 1.34 -21.75 -23.07
CA GLN A 813 2.53 -21.83 -23.93
C GLN A 813 3.81 -21.46 -23.15
N VAL A 814 3.69 -20.53 -22.20
CA VAL A 814 4.77 -20.13 -21.29
C VAL A 814 4.60 -20.91 -19.99
N ARG A 815 5.50 -21.86 -19.76
CA ARG A 815 5.51 -22.66 -18.53
C ARG A 815 6.10 -21.86 -17.36
N LEU A 816 5.50 -22.05 -16.19
CA LEU A 816 5.98 -21.56 -14.89
C LEU A 816 7.18 -22.41 -14.42
N GLY A 817 7.17 -23.71 -14.71
CA GLY A 817 8.24 -24.64 -14.30
C GLY A 817 8.35 -24.86 -12.80
N TRP A 818 7.28 -24.57 -12.04
CA TRP A 818 7.29 -24.62 -10.58
C TRP A 818 7.15 -26.05 -10.05
N ASN A 819 7.92 -26.37 -9.01
CA ASN A 819 7.81 -27.61 -8.25
C ASN A 819 6.89 -27.39 -7.02
N PRO A 820 5.75 -28.09 -6.89
CA PRO A 820 4.85 -27.96 -5.74
C PRO A 820 5.49 -28.21 -4.37
N THR A 821 6.59 -28.97 -4.30
CA THR A 821 7.30 -29.20 -3.02
C THR A 821 8.07 -27.96 -2.54
N ALA A 822 8.19 -26.93 -3.38
CA ALA A 822 8.80 -25.64 -3.04
C ALA A 822 7.77 -24.60 -2.53
N LEU A 823 6.68 -25.07 -1.93
CA LEU A 823 5.73 -24.25 -1.19
C LEU A 823 6.19 -24.09 0.26
N SER A 824 6.30 -22.85 0.74
CA SER A 824 6.49 -22.55 2.16
C SER A 824 5.27 -21.84 2.72
N VAL A 825 4.78 -22.27 3.87
CA VAL A 825 3.64 -21.63 4.56
C VAL A 825 4.09 -21.19 5.93
N GLU A 826 3.97 -19.90 6.23
CA GLU A 826 4.21 -19.40 7.58
C GLU A 826 2.97 -19.64 8.44
N LYS A 827 2.98 -20.75 9.18
CA LYS A 827 1.91 -21.14 10.13
C LYS A 827 2.25 -20.78 11.58
N GLY A 828 3.42 -20.20 11.84
CA GLY A 828 3.96 -19.98 13.18
C GLY A 828 3.40 -18.74 13.90
N SER A 829 3.88 -18.52 15.13
CA SER A 829 3.49 -17.38 15.99
C SER A 829 3.83 -16.01 15.40
N VAL A 830 4.69 -15.97 14.38
CA VAL A 830 5.11 -14.75 13.67
C VAL A 830 4.36 -14.52 12.35
N ALA A 831 3.45 -15.41 11.93
CA ALA A 831 2.73 -15.30 10.66
C ALA A 831 2.01 -13.96 10.47
N LYS A 832 1.44 -13.41 11.55
CA LYS A 832 0.78 -12.10 11.51
C LYS A 832 1.77 -10.92 11.51
N GLN A 833 3.02 -11.14 11.91
CA GLN A 833 4.06 -10.13 12.02
C GLN A 833 5.02 -10.11 10.83
N ALA A 834 4.90 -11.06 9.90
CA ALA A 834 5.79 -11.21 8.75
C ALA A 834 5.98 -9.87 8.03
N THR A 835 4.90 -9.15 7.77
CA THR A 835 4.89 -7.85 7.09
C THR A 835 5.66 -6.77 7.85
N SER A 836 5.39 -6.56 9.15
CA SER A 836 6.12 -5.55 9.95
C SER A 836 7.60 -5.91 10.13
N ILE A 837 7.91 -7.20 10.29
CA ILE A 837 9.29 -7.71 10.43
C ILE A 837 10.06 -7.54 9.12
N GLY A 838 9.46 -7.90 7.98
CA GLY A 838 10.08 -7.80 6.68
C GLY A 838 10.37 -6.35 6.27
N ALA A 839 9.43 -5.43 6.53
CA ALA A 839 9.65 -4.00 6.34
C ALA A 839 10.75 -3.46 7.25
N ALA A 840 10.76 -3.84 8.53
CA ALA A 840 11.82 -3.42 9.46
C ALA A 840 13.20 -3.93 9.04
N TRP A 841 13.30 -5.20 8.64
CA TRP A 841 14.55 -5.78 8.17
C TRP A 841 15.06 -5.09 6.90
N ALA A 842 14.19 -4.88 5.91
CA ALA A 842 14.55 -4.23 4.66
C ALA A 842 15.04 -2.79 4.87
N HIS A 843 14.35 -2.03 5.73
CA HIS A 843 14.74 -0.67 6.06
C HIS A 843 16.06 -0.62 6.82
N SER A 844 16.27 -1.50 7.80
CA SER A 844 17.55 -1.58 8.52
C SER A 844 18.71 -1.93 7.60
N THR A 845 18.49 -2.82 6.64
CA THR A 845 19.48 -3.24 5.66
C THR A 845 19.86 -2.11 4.73
N GLN A 846 18.88 -1.35 4.24
CA GLN A 846 19.10 -0.17 3.41
C GLN A 846 19.85 0.93 4.16
N ALA A 847 19.55 1.15 5.44
CA ALA A 847 20.23 2.13 6.28
C ALA A 847 21.70 1.77 6.56
N LEU A 848 22.03 0.48 6.57
CA LEU A 848 23.39 -0.04 6.79
C LEU A 848 24.17 -0.30 5.50
N ALA A 849 23.51 -0.28 4.34
CA ALA A 849 24.12 -0.54 3.04
C ALA A 849 25.30 0.42 2.78
N GLY A 850 26.42 -0.13 2.28
CA GLY A 850 27.65 0.64 2.02
C GLY A 850 28.59 0.86 3.21
N GLN A 851 28.13 0.73 4.47
CA GLN A 851 29.01 0.82 5.65
C GLN A 851 29.90 -0.43 5.80
N LEU A 852 29.38 -1.61 5.43
CA LEU A 852 30.12 -2.87 5.40
C LEU A 852 31.26 -2.87 4.35
N ALA A 853 30.98 -2.33 3.15
CA ALA A 853 31.98 -2.20 2.08
C ALA A 853 33.21 -1.36 2.50
N MET A 854 33.03 -0.40 3.41
CA MET A 854 34.10 0.49 3.89
C MET A 854 34.95 -0.14 5.01
N ARG A 855 34.36 -1.01 5.86
CA ARG A 855 35.11 -1.80 6.87
C ARG A 855 36.09 -2.78 6.23
N ASN A 856 35.72 -3.35 5.08
CA ASN A 856 36.50 -4.42 4.43
C ASN A 856 37.75 -3.92 3.69
N ARG A 857 37.79 -2.65 3.28
CA ARG A 857 38.99 -2.06 2.66
C ARG A 857 40.17 -1.89 3.62
N LEU A 858 39.94 -1.93 4.93
CA LEU A 858 40.96 -1.67 5.96
C LEU A 858 41.66 -2.93 6.51
N SER A 859 41.23 -4.16 6.15
CA SER A 859 41.72 -5.43 6.73
C SER A 859 42.38 -6.38 5.71
N ALA A 860 42.70 -5.92 4.51
CA ALA A 860 43.05 -6.74 3.34
C ALA A 860 44.47 -7.37 3.34
N THR A 861 45.15 -7.53 4.49
CA THR A 861 46.58 -7.92 4.50
C THR A 861 46.96 -9.15 5.34
N ASP A 862 46.03 -9.91 5.95
CA ASP A 862 46.41 -11.12 6.68
C ASP A 862 45.50 -12.34 6.37
N PRO A 863 46.06 -13.54 6.12
CA PRO A 863 45.31 -14.78 5.89
C PRO A 863 44.76 -15.32 7.21
N VAL A 864 43.71 -14.68 7.73
CA VAL A 864 42.91 -15.19 8.85
C VAL A 864 41.69 -15.90 8.29
N ILE A 865 41.28 -17.00 8.93
CA ILE A 865 40.00 -17.68 8.67
C ILE A 865 38.88 -16.63 8.76
N ARG A 866 38.31 -16.25 7.61
CA ARG A 866 37.24 -15.24 7.50
C ARG A 866 35.91 -15.96 7.23
N LEU A 867 34.82 -15.51 7.84
CA LEU A 867 33.46 -16.02 7.55
C LEU A 867 32.94 -15.36 6.26
N SER A 868 31.97 -15.98 5.57
CA SER A 868 31.36 -15.33 4.40
C SER A 868 30.58 -14.09 4.81
N GLU A 869 30.60 -13.09 3.95
CA GLU A 869 29.92 -11.81 4.14
C GLU A 869 28.86 -11.59 3.05
N LEU A 870 27.87 -10.75 3.36
CA LEU A 870 26.75 -10.44 2.48
C LEU A 870 26.51 -8.94 2.46
N ASP A 871 26.61 -8.34 1.28
CA ASP A 871 26.05 -7.02 0.97
C ASP A 871 24.66 -7.19 0.36
N ILE A 872 23.69 -6.36 0.75
CA ILE A 872 22.33 -6.42 0.21
C ILE A 872 22.00 -5.08 -0.44
N GLN A 873 21.73 -5.09 -1.74
CA GLN A 873 21.45 -3.89 -2.52
C GLN A 873 19.97 -3.77 -2.88
N THR A 874 19.24 -2.95 -2.13
CA THR A 874 17.78 -2.80 -2.27
C THR A 874 17.35 -1.90 -3.43
N ARG A 875 18.27 -1.30 -4.20
CA ARG A 875 17.95 -0.38 -5.30
C ARG A 875 16.99 -1.00 -6.32
N GLY A 876 17.12 -2.31 -6.58
CA GLY A 876 16.25 -3.06 -7.51
C GLY A 876 14.79 -3.16 -7.08
N LEU A 877 14.46 -2.94 -5.81
CA LEU A 877 13.09 -3.03 -5.29
C LEU A 877 12.21 -1.86 -5.74
N PHE A 878 12.82 -0.69 -5.93
CA PHE A 878 12.09 0.58 -6.16
C PHE A 878 12.45 1.24 -7.50
N SER A 879 13.19 0.54 -8.35
CA SER A 879 13.69 1.08 -9.62
C SER A 879 12.79 0.79 -10.81
N SER A 880 11.64 0.16 -10.62
CA SER A 880 10.74 -0.20 -11.73
C SER A 880 9.28 -0.18 -11.34
N LEU A 881 8.42 -0.05 -12.35
CA LEU A 881 6.97 -0.02 -12.19
C LEU A 881 6.45 -1.35 -11.58
N PRO A 882 5.64 -1.33 -10.51
CA PRO A 882 5.21 -2.54 -9.82
C PRO A 882 4.04 -3.26 -10.50
N GLY A 883 3.21 -2.57 -11.28
CA GLY A 883 2.00 -3.14 -11.89
C GLY A 883 1.86 -2.83 -13.38
N ASP A 884 0.98 -3.57 -14.05
CA ASP A 884 0.54 -3.27 -15.40
C ASP A 884 -0.58 -2.21 -15.36
N PHE A 885 -0.45 -1.17 -16.20
CA PHE A 885 -1.46 -0.13 -16.35
C PHE A 885 -1.84 0.06 -17.80
N GLY A 886 -3.11 0.37 -18.04
CA GLY A 886 -3.65 0.46 -19.39
C GLY A 886 -5.02 1.13 -19.45
N THR A 887 -5.56 1.20 -20.67
CA THR A 887 -6.92 1.70 -20.92
C THR A 887 -7.88 0.52 -21.06
N VAL A 888 -9.14 0.71 -20.69
CA VAL A 888 -10.20 -0.30 -20.88
C VAL A 888 -11.14 0.17 -21.99
N ALA A 889 -11.46 -0.72 -22.93
CA ALA A 889 -12.47 -0.43 -23.94
C ALA A 889 -13.88 -0.58 -23.33
N ALA A 890 -14.85 0.20 -23.81
CA ALA A 890 -16.22 0.15 -23.29
C ALA A 890 -16.81 -1.28 -23.41
N GLY A 891 -17.15 -1.88 -22.27
CA GLY A 891 -17.74 -3.23 -22.20
C GLY A 891 -16.73 -4.39 -22.13
N GLU A 892 -15.42 -4.12 -22.12
CA GLU A 892 -14.38 -5.15 -21.96
C GLU A 892 -13.90 -5.23 -20.50
N ALA A 893 -13.65 -6.44 -20.00
CA ALA A 893 -13.06 -6.64 -18.67
C ALA A 893 -11.52 -6.49 -18.66
N ARG A 894 -10.90 -6.54 -19.85
CA ARG A 894 -9.45 -6.62 -20.00
C ARG A 894 -8.82 -5.24 -20.16
N VAL A 895 -7.73 -5.02 -19.42
CA VAL A 895 -6.89 -3.83 -19.56
C VAL A 895 -5.99 -3.98 -20.80
N LEU A 896 -6.02 -2.98 -21.69
CA LEU A 896 -5.06 -2.85 -22.79
C LEU A 896 -3.80 -2.16 -22.25
N THR A 897 -2.83 -2.97 -21.82
CA THR A 897 -1.61 -2.51 -21.15
C THR A 897 -0.81 -1.52 -22.02
N VAL A 898 -0.56 -0.32 -21.47
CA VAL A 898 0.27 0.73 -22.08
C VAL A 898 1.55 1.00 -21.28
N LEU A 899 1.53 0.72 -19.97
CA LEU A 899 2.69 0.73 -19.08
C LEU A 899 2.79 -0.66 -18.45
N ARG A 900 3.95 -1.30 -18.58
CA ARG A 900 4.15 -2.68 -18.12
C ARG A 900 4.88 -2.69 -16.77
N ALA A 901 4.49 -3.58 -15.88
CA ALA A 901 5.26 -3.90 -14.68
C ALA A 901 6.71 -4.23 -15.05
N GLY A 902 7.64 -4.02 -14.13
CA GLY A 902 9.08 -4.22 -14.33
C GLY A 902 9.75 -3.24 -15.30
N THR A 903 9.02 -2.31 -15.92
CA THR A 903 9.63 -1.23 -16.73
C THR A 903 10.47 -0.35 -15.80
N PRO A 904 11.79 -0.21 -16.03
CA PRO A 904 12.64 0.63 -15.19
C PRO A 904 12.19 2.09 -15.22
N PHE A 905 12.22 2.74 -14.06
CA PHE A 905 12.02 4.17 -13.98
C PHE A 905 13.24 4.90 -14.55
N ALA A 906 13.00 5.84 -15.48
CA ALA A 906 14.02 6.76 -15.98
C ALA A 906 13.95 8.08 -15.20
N GLU A 907 15.06 8.80 -15.08
CA GLU A 907 15.03 10.20 -14.62
C GLU A 907 14.32 11.06 -15.67
N LEU A 908 13.18 11.64 -15.30
CA LEU A 908 12.26 12.39 -16.16
C LEU A 908 12.61 13.88 -16.29
N ASP A 909 13.49 14.37 -15.42
CA ASP A 909 13.94 15.76 -15.40
C ASP A 909 15.29 15.95 -14.68
N ALA A 910 15.82 17.17 -14.75
CA ALA A 910 17.06 17.57 -14.09
C ALA A 910 16.97 17.60 -12.54
N ARG A 911 15.76 17.50 -11.96
CA ARG A 911 15.56 17.42 -10.49
C ARG A 911 15.71 15.99 -9.98
N GLY A 912 15.88 15.01 -10.87
CA GLY A 912 16.05 13.60 -10.53
C GLY A 912 14.73 12.88 -10.25
N ARG A 913 13.59 13.45 -10.66
CA ARG A 913 12.29 12.79 -10.56
C ARG A 913 12.28 11.57 -11.45
N ARG A 914 11.84 10.40 -10.97
CA ARG A 914 11.81 9.18 -11.79
C ARG A 914 10.40 8.76 -12.14
N GLY A 915 10.26 8.10 -13.29
CA GLY A 915 8.99 7.58 -13.75
C GLY A 915 9.09 6.90 -15.11
N VAL A 916 7.94 6.58 -15.67
CA VAL A 916 7.78 5.99 -17.00
C VAL A 916 6.77 6.78 -17.80
N ARG A 917 7.00 6.91 -19.12
CA ARG A 917 6.11 7.60 -20.05
C ARG A 917 5.67 6.67 -21.17
N THR A 918 4.44 6.82 -21.64
CA THR A 918 3.96 6.14 -22.86
C THR A 918 4.45 6.86 -24.13
N GLY A 919 4.13 6.34 -25.32
CA GLY A 919 4.15 7.16 -26.54
C GLY A 919 3.01 8.18 -26.57
N TRP A 920 3.12 9.18 -27.46
CA TRP A 920 2.06 10.15 -27.75
C TRP A 920 0.93 9.52 -28.55
N LYS A 921 -0.33 9.82 -28.18
CA LYS A 921 -1.55 9.34 -28.83
C LYS A 921 -2.54 10.49 -29.03
N PRO A 922 -3.45 10.42 -30.02
CA PRO A 922 -4.52 11.41 -30.17
C PRO A 922 -5.40 11.48 -28.91
N LEU A 923 -5.70 12.70 -28.44
CA LEU A 923 -6.52 12.90 -27.25
C LEU A 923 -7.98 12.47 -27.49
N THR A 924 -8.54 11.75 -26.53
CA THR A 924 -9.97 11.50 -26.40
C THR A 924 -10.59 12.41 -25.35
N GLU A 925 -11.90 12.58 -25.39
CA GLU A 925 -12.63 13.42 -24.42
C GLU A 925 -12.39 12.97 -22.97
N VAL A 926 -12.39 11.65 -22.75
CA VAL A 926 -12.07 11.04 -21.46
C VAL A 926 -10.94 10.04 -21.64
N VAL A 927 -9.96 10.11 -20.76
CA VAL A 927 -8.85 9.16 -20.66
C VAL A 927 -8.88 8.54 -19.27
N MET A 928 -9.14 7.23 -19.21
CA MET A 928 -9.13 6.46 -17.97
C MET A 928 -7.93 5.52 -17.96
N LEU A 929 -7.16 5.58 -16.88
CA LEU A 929 -6.06 4.68 -16.61
C LEU A 929 -6.50 3.67 -15.56
N HIS A 930 -6.30 2.38 -15.86
CA HIS A 930 -6.62 1.28 -14.97
C HIS A 930 -5.35 0.47 -14.66
N ARG A 931 -5.25 -0.01 -13.43
CA ARG A 931 -4.28 -1.02 -13.00
C ARG A 931 -4.90 -2.40 -13.17
N ALA A 932 -4.23 -3.30 -13.89
CA ALA A 932 -4.66 -4.69 -13.95
C ALA A 932 -4.34 -5.39 -12.62
N THR A 933 -5.33 -6.09 -12.04
CA THR A 933 -5.13 -6.89 -10.81
C THR A 933 -5.18 -8.40 -11.09
N SER A 934 -5.91 -8.79 -12.13
CA SER A 934 -5.89 -10.15 -12.69
C SER A 934 -6.16 -10.10 -14.20
N SER A 935 -6.27 -11.26 -14.84
CA SER A 935 -6.73 -11.36 -16.24
C SER A 935 -8.17 -10.87 -16.46
N LYS A 936 -8.97 -10.74 -15.38
CA LYS A 936 -10.40 -10.41 -15.42
C LYS A 936 -10.77 -9.15 -14.62
N ASP A 937 -9.92 -8.74 -13.69
CA ASP A 937 -10.18 -7.66 -12.74
C ASP A 937 -9.18 -6.51 -12.90
N HIS A 938 -9.63 -5.31 -12.57
CA HIS A 938 -8.84 -4.09 -12.65
C HIS A 938 -9.36 -3.02 -11.70
N ILE A 939 -8.52 -2.04 -11.37
CA ILE A 939 -8.88 -0.89 -10.53
C ILE A 939 -8.66 0.37 -11.37
N GLN A 940 -9.64 1.28 -11.40
CA GLN A 940 -9.41 2.60 -12.00
C GLN A 940 -8.38 3.33 -11.15
N TRP A 941 -7.25 3.69 -11.77
CA TRP A 941 -6.11 4.32 -11.11
C TRP A 941 -6.11 5.83 -11.26
N GLY A 942 -6.61 6.35 -12.38
CA GLY A 942 -6.79 7.78 -12.59
C GLY A 942 -7.66 8.10 -13.78
N SER A 943 -8.24 9.29 -13.81
CA SER A 943 -9.04 9.76 -14.94
C SER A 943 -8.75 11.21 -15.32
N PHE A 944 -8.86 11.51 -16.61
CA PHE A 944 -8.82 12.87 -17.13
C PHE A 944 -10.03 13.08 -18.02
N ASN A 945 -10.78 14.15 -17.76
CA ASN A 945 -11.91 14.57 -18.57
C ASN A 945 -11.62 15.97 -19.13
N LEU A 946 -11.50 16.05 -20.46
CA LEU A 946 -11.19 17.28 -21.17
C LEU A 946 -12.27 18.34 -20.97
N VAL A 947 -13.55 17.97 -21.02
CA VAL A 947 -14.67 18.92 -20.86
C VAL A 947 -14.66 19.52 -19.46
N LEU A 948 -14.54 18.68 -18.43
CA LEU A 948 -14.46 19.15 -17.04
C LEU A 948 -13.22 20.02 -16.79
N SER A 949 -12.09 19.70 -17.43
CA SER A 949 -10.85 20.46 -17.32
C SER A 949 -10.92 21.78 -18.10
N ALA A 950 -11.57 21.79 -19.26
CA ALA A 950 -11.72 22.99 -20.07
C ALA A 950 -12.74 23.97 -19.47
N GLY A 951 -13.84 23.44 -18.90
CA GLY A 951 -14.77 24.23 -18.09
C GLY A 951 -14.13 24.83 -16.85
N ALA A 952 -13.14 24.15 -16.24
CA ALA A 952 -12.34 24.69 -15.15
C ALA A 952 -11.59 25.97 -15.52
N GLU A 953 -11.09 26.03 -16.75
CA GLU A 953 -10.28 27.14 -17.27
C GLU A 953 -11.08 28.14 -18.11
N SER A 954 -12.41 28.07 -18.02
CA SER A 954 -13.32 28.93 -18.78
C SER A 954 -13.04 28.94 -20.29
N LEU A 955 -12.69 27.78 -20.85
CA LEU A 955 -12.60 27.60 -22.30
C LEU A 955 -14.01 27.51 -22.90
N PRO A 956 -14.25 28.13 -24.07
CA PRO A 956 -15.59 28.20 -24.65
C PRO A 956 -16.09 26.82 -25.11
N GLU A 957 -17.37 26.54 -24.83
CA GLU A 957 -18.08 25.40 -25.43
C GLU A 957 -18.87 25.83 -26.69
N PRO A 958 -18.83 25.04 -27.78
CA PRO A 958 -18.06 23.81 -27.95
C PRO A 958 -16.56 24.10 -28.09
N LEU A 959 -15.72 23.22 -27.55
CA LEU A 959 -14.27 23.32 -27.69
C LEU A 959 -13.86 23.42 -29.17
N HIS A 960 -12.87 24.27 -29.44
CA HIS A 960 -12.32 24.45 -30.78
C HIS A 960 -11.90 23.11 -31.43
N GLU A 961 -12.01 23.03 -32.76
CA GLU A 961 -11.76 21.79 -33.52
C GLU A 961 -10.39 21.16 -33.22
N VAL A 962 -9.39 21.96 -32.87
CA VAL A 962 -8.02 21.54 -32.53
C VAL A 962 -7.97 20.45 -31.46
N TRP A 963 -8.94 20.43 -30.54
CA TRP A 963 -9.03 19.46 -29.45
C TRP A 963 -9.65 18.12 -29.86
N ARG A 964 -10.32 18.05 -31.02
CA ARG A 964 -11.12 16.88 -31.45
C ARG A 964 -10.64 16.22 -32.74
N ARG A 965 -9.49 16.63 -33.28
CA ARG A 965 -8.97 16.06 -34.54
C ARG A 965 -8.39 14.66 -34.34
N LYS A 966 -8.90 13.71 -35.13
CA LYS A 966 -8.46 12.31 -35.13
C LYS A 966 -7.31 12.01 -36.10
N ASP A 967 -6.90 12.99 -36.91
CA ASP A 967 -5.83 12.87 -37.91
C ASP A 967 -4.42 13.06 -37.32
N GLY A 968 -4.30 13.21 -35.99
CA GLY A 968 -3.03 13.44 -35.29
C GLY A 968 -2.52 14.88 -35.35
N THR A 969 -3.21 15.79 -36.05
CA THR A 969 -2.86 17.22 -36.12
C THR A 969 -3.49 18.05 -34.99
N GLY A 970 -4.33 17.42 -34.18
CA GLY A 970 -4.93 18.00 -32.98
C GLY A 970 -4.02 17.91 -31.75
N VAL A 971 -4.64 18.02 -30.58
CA VAL A 971 -3.96 17.78 -29.31
C VAL A 971 -3.73 16.27 -29.11
N ASN A 972 -2.50 15.92 -28.80
CA ASN A 972 -2.08 14.58 -28.41
C ASN A 972 -1.84 14.53 -26.91
N TYR A 973 -1.91 13.32 -26.35
CA TYR A 973 -1.59 13.07 -24.96
C TYR A 973 -0.53 11.98 -24.80
N GLN A 974 0.20 12.06 -23.70
CA GLN A 974 1.11 11.05 -23.19
C GLN A 974 0.78 10.81 -21.72
N LEU A 975 0.83 9.56 -21.26
CA LEU A 975 0.69 9.23 -19.85
C LEU A 975 2.06 9.12 -19.21
N GLU A 976 2.19 9.69 -18.03
CA GLU A 976 3.37 9.59 -17.17
C GLU A 976 2.96 8.98 -15.84
N MET A 977 3.70 7.97 -15.38
CA MET A 977 3.59 7.42 -14.04
C MET A 977 4.90 7.67 -13.32
N ASP A 978 4.86 8.39 -12.20
CA ASP A 978 6.07 8.61 -11.40
C ASP A 978 6.39 7.43 -10.48
N GLN A 979 7.52 7.53 -9.78
CA GLN A 979 7.98 6.53 -8.81
C GLN A 979 7.05 6.36 -7.59
N GLU A 980 6.20 7.35 -7.30
CA GLU A 980 5.18 7.27 -6.25
C GLU A 980 3.85 6.69 -6.77
N LEU A 981 3.81 6.32 -8.05
CA LEU A 981 2.66 5.81 -8.79
C LEU A 981 1.55 6.84 -8.98
N PHE A 982 1.87 8.13 -8.93
CA PHE A 982 0.93 9.18 -9.31
C PHE A 982 0.80 9.28 -10.83
N PRO A 983 -0.42 9.16 -11.38
CA PRO A 983 -0.64 9.28 -12.81
C PRO A 983 -0.77 10.75 -13.24
N TYR A 984 -0.03 11.11 -14.28
CA TYR A 984 -0.11 12.40 -14.94
C TYR A 984 -0.45 12.24 -16.42
N ILE A 985 -1.20 13.20 -16.94
CA ILE A 985 -1.43 13.37 -18.37
C ILE A 985 -0.63 14.57 -18.87
N LEU A 986 0.12 14.37 -19.94
CA LEU A 986 0.84 15.41 -20.66
C LEU A 986 0.07 15.70 -21.94
N LEU A 987 -0.23 16.97 -22.22
CA LEU A 987 -1.01 17.41 -23.38
C LEU A 987 -0.15 18.32 -24.25
N CYS A 988 -0.16 18.07 -25.56
CA CYS A 988 0.62 18.86 -26.53
C CYS A 988 -0.11 18.96 -27.85
N ARG A 989 -0.13 20.14 -28.45
CA ARG A 989 -0.55 20.33 -29.85
C ARG A 989 0.66 20.19 -30.76
N GLY A 990 0.61 19.25 -31.71
CA GLY A 990 1.75 18.96 -32.59
C GLY A 990 2.87 18.18 -31.89
N LEU A 991 4.10 18.33 -32.39
CA LEU A 991 5.28 17.66 -31.82
C LEU A 991 5.77 18.39 -30.57
N PRO A 992 6.06 17.68 -29.46
CA PRO A 992 6.53 18.31 -28.24
C PRO A 992 7.91 18.94 -28.44
N HIS A 993 8.07 20.18 -28.00
CA HIS A 993 9.34 20.88 -27.97
C HIS A 993 10.09 20.57 -26.66
N LEU A 994 11.42 20.65 -26.72
CA LEU A 994 12.32 20.39 -25.60
C LEU A 994 12.99 21.68 -25.13
N LEU A 995 13.21 21.77 -23.82
CA LEU A 995 13.95 22.85 -23.17
C LEU A 995 15.40 22.39 -22.94
N VAL A 996 16.34 22.93 -23.72
CA VAL A 996 17.75 22.57 -23.68
C VAL A 996 18.57 23.66 -22.99
N ASN A 997 18.87 23.45 -21.71
CA ASN A 997 19.68 24.37 -20.92
C ASN A 997 21.12 23.86 -20.78
N GLY A 998 22.07 24.74 -20.45
CA GLY A 998 23.46 24.37 -20.13
C GLY A 998 24.49 24.88 -21.14
N GLN A 999 25.78 24.69 -20.80
CA GLN A 999 26.88 25.11 -21.68
C GLN A 999 27.00 24.18 -22.89
N PRO A 1000 26.95 24.72 -24.12
CA PRO A 1000 27.16 23.93 -25.32
C PRO A 1000 28.64 23.79 -25.69
N LEU A 1001 28.96 22.71 -26.38
CA LEU A 1001 30.14 22.55 -27.20
C LEU A 1001 29.77 22.93 -28.64
N GLU A 1002 30.41 23.97 -29.18
CA GLU A 1002 30.17 24.47 -30.53
C GLU A 1002 30.92 23.61 -31.55
N LEU A 1003 30.18 22.93 -32.44
CA LEU A 1003 30.74 22.02 -33.45
C LEU A 1003 30.90 22.67 -34.83
N ASP A 1004 30.25 23.81 -35.08
CA ASP A 1004 30.32 24.48 -36.38
C ASP A 1004 31.76 24.92 -36.70
N GLY A 1005 32.27 24.48 -37.85
CA GLY A 1005 33.66 24.70 -38.24
C GLY A 1005 34.72 24.04 -37.34
N ALA A 1006 34.33 23.28 -36.31
CA ALA A 1006 35.28 22.66 -35.38
C ALA A 1006 36.17 21.60 -36.07
N ARG A 1007 35.64 20.92 -37.09
CA ARG A 1007 36.36 19.98 -37.95
C ARG A 1007 35.96 20.15 -39.40
N GLN A 1008 36.81 19.69 -40.32
CA GLN A 1008 36.56 19.80 -41.75
C GLN A 1008 35.26 19.08 -42.13
N GLY A 1009 34.34 19.79 -42.79
CA GLY A 1009 33.05 19.26 -43.24
C GLY A 1009 31.93 19.28 -42.18
N LEU A 1010 32.21 19.72 -40.94
CA LEU A 1010 31.16 20.11 -39.99
C LEU A 1010 30.70 21.53 -40.32
N SER A 1011 29.43 21.66 -40.72
CA SER A 1011 28.82 22.97 -41.00
C SER A 1011 27.37 22.94 -40.53
N PHE A 1012 26.96 23.97 -39.80
CA PHE A 1012 25.61 24.10 -39.26
C PHE A 1012 25.09 25.51 -39.54
N ASP A 1013 24.11 25.63 -40.45
CA ASP A 1013 23.44 26.90 -40.74
C ASP A 1013 21.95 26.79 -40.40
N ALA A 1014 21.59 27.29 -39.22
CA ALA A 1014 20.21 27.31 -38.74
C ALA A 1014 19.29 28.23 -39.56
N GLY A 1015 19.83 29.27 -40.21
CA GLY A 1015 19.06 30.19 -41.04
C GLY A 1015 18.68 29.59 -42.40
N LEU A 1016 19.47 28.64 -42.88
CA LEU A 1016 19.21 27.89 -44.12
C LEU A 1016 18.63 26.49 -43.89
N HIS A 1017 18.50 26.05 -42.63
CA HIS A 1017 18.10 24.69 -42.24
C HIS A 1017 18.99 23.60 -42.86
N THR A 1018 20.23 23.92 -43.18
CA THR A 1018 21.20 22.99 -43.77
C THR A 1018 22.29 22.67 -42.77
N PHE A 1019 22.63 21.39 -42.60
CA PHE A 1019 23.77 20.98 -41.81
C PHE A 1019 24.52 19.84 -42.53
N SER A 1020 25.83 19.78 -42.33
CA SER A 1020 26.70 18.73 -42.87
C SER A 1020 27.38 18.03 -41.70
N LEU A 1021 27.06 16.74 -41.50
CA LEU A 1021 27.70 15.86 -40.54
C LEU A 1021 28.37 14.70 -41.31
N PRO A 1022 29.71 14.72 -41.50
CA PRO A 1022 30.40 13.81 -42.41
C PRO A 1022 30.68 12.41 -41.81
N GLY A 1023 29.97 12.03 -40.75
CA GLY A 1023 30.20 10.81 -39.98
C GLY A 1023 29.31 10.73 -38.74
N SER A 1024 29.58 9.75 -37.87
CA SER A 1024 28.87 9.59 -36.60
C SER A 1024 29.58 10.33 -35.47
N ILE A 1025 28.81 10.90 -34.54
CA ILE A 1025 29.34 11.44 -33.27
C ILE A 1025 29.29 10.33 -32.23
N CYS A 1026 30.44 10.04 -31.65
CA CYS A 1026 30.64 9.00 -30.64
C CYS A 1026 31.17 9.57 -29.34
N VAL A 1027 31.05 8.80 -28.26
CA VAL A 1027 31.59 9.10 -26.94
C VAL A 1027 32.55 7.99 -26.50
N SER A 1028 33.59 8.34 -25.76
CA SER A 1028 34.57 7.36 -25.26
C SER A 1028 34.06 6.55 -24.06
N LEU A 1029 34.37 5.25 -24.04
CA LEU A 1029 34.06 4.31 -22.94
C LEU A 1029 35.11 4.26 -21.82
N GLY A 1030 36.29 4.87 -21.99
CA GLY A 1030 37.39 4.79 -21.03
C GLY A 1030 38.73 5.27 -21.57
N GLU A 1031 39.77 5.21 -20.73
CA GLU A 1031 41.12 5.58 -21.16
C GLU A 1031 41.68 4.56 -22.18
N PRO A 1032 42.21 5.02 -23.33
CA PRO A 1032 42.62 4.14 -24.42
C PRO A 1032 43.79 3.23 -23.99
N HIS A 1033 43.52 1.93 -23.79
CA HIS A 1033 44.55 0.94 -23.44
C HIS A 1033 45.52 0.66 -24.59
N THR A 1034 45.14 0.98 -25.83
CA THR A 1034 45.91 0.71 -27.07
C THR A 1034 46.22 1.98 -27.87
N GLY A 1035 45.98 3.18 -27.30
CA GLY A 1035 46.12 4.46 -28.00
C GLY A 1035 44.96 4.85 -28.92
N LYS A 1036 44.03 3.92 -29.21
CA LYS A 1036 42.74 4.22 -29.85
C LYS A 1036 41.62 4.21 -28.81
N PRO A 1037 40.75 5.23 -28.75
CA PRO A 1037 39.61 5.25 -27.83
C PRO A 1037 38.59 4.21 -28.26
N ASP A 1038 38.03 3.49 -27.28
CA ASP A 1038 36.86 2.65 -27.50
C ASP A 1038 35.62 3.56 -27.49
N LEU A 1039 34.78 3.46 -28.53
CA LEU A 1039 33.77 4.47 -28.84
C LEU A 1039 32.37 3.86 -28.94
N VAL A 1040 31.38 4.54 -28.36
CA VAL A 1040 29.95 4.27 -28.56
C VAL A 1040 29.34 5.39 -29.37
N GLU A 1041 28.62 5.03 -30.43
CA GLU A 1041 27.87 5.99 -31.24
C GLU A 1041 26.73 6.62 -30.43
N VAL A 1042 26.66 7.95 -30.44
CA VAL A 1042 25.59 8.74 -29.80
C VAL A 1042 24.66 9.32 -30.86
N PHE A 1043 25.23 9.90 -31.91
CA PHE A 1043 24.47 10.38 -33.06
C PHE A 1043 25.01 9.72 -34.34
N PRO A 1044 24.19 8.92 -35.05
CA PRO A 1044 24.63 8.26 -36.27
C PRO A 1044 24.87 9.26 -37.41
N ALA A 1045 25.61 8.85 -38.44
CA ALA A 1045 25.70 9.63 -39.68
C ALA A 1045 24.29 9.87 -40.29
N PRO A 1046 24.03 11.05 -40.87
CA PRO A 1046 22.72 11.39 -41.41
C PRO A 1046 22.45 10.63 -42.71
N GLY A 1047 21.37 9.84 -42.75
CA GLY A 1047 20.91 9.18 -43.99
C GLY A 1047 20.13 10.11 -44.93
N SER A 1048 19.44 11.12 -44.39
CA SER A 1048 18.82 12.23 -45.13
C SER A 1048 18.77 13.48 -44.24
N GLU A 1049 19.01 14.66 -44.80
CA GLU A 1049 19.04 15.92 -44.04
C GLU A 1049 17.66 16.28 -43.46
N GLU A 1050 16.57 16.08 -44.21
CA GLU A 1050 15.21 16.50 -43.81
C GLU A 1050 14.65 15.75 -42.60
N THR A 1051 15.09 14.53 -42.32
CA THR A 1051 14.53 13.68 -41.25
C THR A 1051 15.45 13.53 -40.03
N TYR A 1052 16.66 14.08 -40.08
CA TYR A 1052 17.67 13.80 -39.06
C TYR A 1052 17.46 14.61 -37.78
N LEU A 1053 17.15 15.90 -37.90
CA LEU A 1053 16.82 16.80 -36.79
C LEU A 1053 15.30 16.88 -36.64
N ASN A 1054 14.70 15.84 -36.06
CA ASN A 1054 13.26 15.64 -35.98
C ASN A 1054 12.61 16.19 -34.70
N GLU A 1055 13.38 16.87 -33.84
CA GLU A 1055 12.92 17.50 -32.61
C GLU A 1055 13.08 19.02 -32.68
N PHE A 1056 12.44 19.75 -31.76
CA PHE A 1056 12.48 21.22 -31.70
C PHE A 1056 12.88 21.69 -30.32
N PHE A 1057 13.88 22.56 -30.24
CA PHE A 1057 14.54 22.97 -29.02
C PHE A 1057 14.34 24.45 -28.73
N HIS A 1058 14.30 24.78 -27.43
CA HIS A 1058 14.31 26.13 -26.89
C HIS A 1058 15.38 26.24 -25.82
N ASP A 1059 16.14 27.35 -25.80
CA ASP A 1059 17.14 27.60 -24.75
C ASP A 1059 16.51 28.23 -23.48
N SER A 1060 15.25 28.66 -23.56
CA SER A 1060 14.53 29.30 -22.46
C SER A 1060 13.03 29.04 -22.54
N THR A 1061 12.29 29.41 -21.50
CA THR A 1061 10.83 29.34 -21.50
C THR A 1061 10.15 30.55 -22.18
N ASP A 1062 10.94 31.47 -22.74
CA ASP A 1062 10.44 32.66 -23.43
C ASP A 1062 9.50 32.29 -24.58
N SER A 1063 8.35 32.96 -24.65
CA SER A 1063 7.34 32.68 -25.67
C SER A 1063 7.67 33.22 -27.05
N GLU A 1064 8.58 34.20 -27.15
CA GLU A 1064 8.98 34.81 -28.41
C GLU A 1064 10.17 34.10 -29.08
N GLN A 1065 10.82 33.17 -28.37
CA GLN A 1065 11.94 32.40 -28.92
C GLN A 1065 11.44 31.45 -30.01
N GLN A 1066 12.07 31.50 -31.19
CA GLN A 1066 11.78 30.54 -32.25
C GLN A 1066 12.39 29.17 -31.93
N PRO A 1067 11.67 28.06 -32.22
CA PRO A 1067 12.21 26.73 -32.03
C PRO A 1067 13.37 26.47 -32.98
N VAL A 1068 14.40 25.77 -32.47
CA VAL A 1068 15.56 25.33 -33.25
C VAL A 1068 15.45 23.84 -33.52
N PRO A 1069 15.54 23.36 -34.77
CA PRO A 1069 15.58 21.93 -35.05
C PRO A 1069 16.76 21.24 -34.34
N GLY A 1070 16.54 20.03 -33.83
CA GLY A 1070 17.55 19.30 -33.07
C GLY A 1070 17.28 17.80 -33.00
N ARG A 1071 18.16 17.10 -32.27
CA ARG A 1071 18.07 15.68 -31.96
C ARG A 1071 18.63 15.39 -30.58
N ALA A 1072 17.90 14.65 -29.76
CA ALA A 1072 18.35 14.13 -28.48
C ALA A 1072 18.66 12.63 -28.55
N ALA A 1073 19.61 12.17 -27.73
CA ALA A 1073 19.99 10.76 -27.62
C ALA A 1073 20.42 10.44 -26.19
N VAL A 1074 20.17 9.20 -25.74
CA VAL A 1074 20.67 8.70 -24.46
C VAL A 1074 22.18 8.51 -24.55
N LEU A 1075 22.91 8.84 -23.48
CA LEU A 1075 24.33 8.52 -23.34
C LEU A 1075 24.48 7.20 -22.59
N ASP A 1076 24.56 6.10 -23.33
CA ASP A 1076 24.71 4.74 -22.78
C ASP A 1076 26.13 4.45 -22.24
N ALA A 1077 27.07 5.39 -22.40
CA ALA A 1077 28.42 5.31 -21.83
C ALA A 1077 28.48 5.98 -20.45
N PRO A 1078 29.26 5.44 -19.49
CA PRO A 1078 29.57 6.14 -18.25
C PRO A 1078 30.55 7.31 -18.52
N PRO A 1079 30.49 8.40 -17.74
CA PRO A 1079 31.43 9.50 -17.89
C PRO A 1079 32.83 9.13 -17.38
N VAL A 1080 33.87 9.54 -18.11
CA VAL A 1080 35.27 9.32 -17.75
C VAL A 1080 35.78 10.51 -16.95
N HIS A 1081 36.23 10.28 -15.70
CA HIS A 1081 36.66 11.34 -14.77
C HIS A 1081 35.61 12.46 -14.59
N GLY A 1082 34.32 12.11 -14.65
CA GLY A 1082 33.21 13.07 -14.50
C GLY A 1082 32.89 13.90 -15.75
N ALA A 1083 33.40 13.53 -16.93
CA ALA A 1083 33.08 14.20 -18.19
C ALA A 1083 32.88 13.20 -19.35
N TYR A 1084 32.18 13.65 -20.38
CA TYR A 1084 32.05 12.95 -21.65
C TYR A 1084 33.01 13.54 -22.68
N HIS A 1085 33.77 12.68 -23.35
CA HIS A 1085 34.68 13.06 -24.43
C HIS A 1085 34.10 12.61 -25.76
N PHE A 1086 33.76 13.58 -26.62
CA PHE A 1086 33.10 13.35 -27.90
C PHE A 1086 34.09 13.28 -29.06
N TYR A 1087 33.80 12.43 -30.03
CA TYR A 1087 34.59 12.18 -31.23
C TYR A 1087 33.69 12.13 -32.47
N LEU A 1088 34.23 12.51 -33.63
CA LEU A 1088 33.63 12.32 -34.94
C LEU A 1088 34.31 11.14 -35.63
N VAL A 1089 33.55 10.13 -36.06
CA VAL A 1089 34.04 8.98 -36.81
C VAL A 1089 33.50 9.07 -38.24
N ARG A 1090 34.38 9.37 -39.21
CA ARG A 1090 33.96 9.55 -40.61
C ARG A 1090 33.63 8.22 -41.28
N GLU A 1091 32.62 8.26 -42.15
CA GLU A 1091 32.32 7.13 -43.03
C GLU A 1091 33.50 6.88 -43.99
N GLY A 1092 34.01 5.64 -43.99
CA GLY A 1092 35.07 5.18 -44.89
C GLY A 1092 36.49 5.25 -44.34
N THR A 1093 36.82 6.15 -43.40
CA THR A 1093 38.17 6.16 -42.77
C THR A 1093 38.19 5.43 -41.43
N GLY A 1094 37.10 5.49 -40.64
CA GLY A 1094 37.00 4.86 -39.32
C GLY A 1094 37.95 5.43 -38.24
N GLU A 1095 38.74 6.46 -38.55
CA GLU A 1095 39.62 7.12 -37.58
C GLU A 1095 38.85 8.20 -36.79
N PRO A 1096 38.95 8.23 -35.45
CA PRO A 1096 38.20 9.16 -34.62
C PRO A 1096 38.88 10.53 -34.51
N GLU A 1097 38.13 11.61 -34.80
CA GLU A 1097 38.55 13.00 -34.63
C GLU A 1097 37.96 13.58 -33.34
N ASP A 1098 38.79 14.10 -32.43
CA ASP A 1098 38.34 14.70 -31.17
C ASP A 1098 37.41 15.90 -31.44
N LEU A 1099 36.25 15.99 -30.78
CA LEU A 1099 35.35 17.15 -30.84
C LEU A 1099 35.41 18.02 -29.58
N GLY A 1100 35.75 17.45 -28.42
CA GLY A 1100 35.82 18.17 -27.15
C GLY A 1100 35.17 17.41 -25.98
N ARG A 1101 35.12 18.08 -24.82
CA ARG A 1101 34.62 17.50 -23.56
C ARG A 1101 33.47 18.30 -22.98
N LEU A 1102 32.46 17.60 -22.46
CA LEU A 1102 31.36 18.19 -21.69
C LEU A 1102 31.26 17.55 -20.31
N PRO A 1103 31.07 18.33 -19.23
CA PRO A 1103 30.95 17.78 -17.89
C PRO A 1103 29.68 16.93 -17.74
N ALA A 1104 29.76 15.86 -16.94
CA ALA A 1104 28.61 15.04 -16.60
C ALA A 1104 27.82 15.69 -15.45
N PRO A 1105 26.52 15.99 -15.63
CA PRO A 1105 25.71 16.67 -14.62
C PRO A 1105 25.23 15.70 -13.53
N GLY A 1106 26.16 15.22 -12.70
CA GLY A 1106 25.90 14.38 -11.53
C GLY A 1106 26.04 12.87 -11.77
N LEU A 1107 25.53 12.07 -10.82
CA LEU A 1107 25.52 10.61 -10.87
C LEU A 1107 24.12 10.14 -11.30
N ALA A 1108 23.83 10.26 -12.59
CA ALA A 1108 22.53 9.93 -13.18
C ALA A 1108 22.68 9.37 -14.60
N ASP A 1109 21.58 8.91 -15.19
CA ASP A 1109 21.51 8.68 -16.62
C ASP A 1109 21.57 10.04 -17.34
N HIS A 1110 22.34 10.12 -18.42
CA HIS A 1110 22.57 11.37 -19.13
C HIS A 1110 22.04 11.30 -20.56
N TRP A 1111 21.67 12.45 -21.09
CA TRP A 1111 21.24 12.61 -22.48
C TRP A 1111 22.13 13.64 -23.16
N ALA A 1112 22.42 13.43 -24.44
CA ALA A 1112 23.05 14.42 -25.31
C ALA A 1112 21.99 15.06 -26.20
N SER A 1113 22.16 16.34 -26.53
CA SER A 1113 21.35 17.03 -27.54
C SER A 1113 22.24 17.75 -28.53
N LEU A 1114 21.94 17.64 -29.83
CA LEU A 1114 22.59 18.38 -30.92
C LEU A 1114 21.53 19.21 -31.65
N ASP A 1115 21.79 20.50 -31.85
CA ASP A 1115 20.88 21.41 -32.58
C ASP A 1115 21.42 21.87 -33.93
N ALA A 1116 20.56 22.52 -34.71
CA ALA A 1116 20.88 23.05 -36.04
C ALA A 1116 21.90 24.21 -36.04
N HIS A 1117 22.32 24.72 -34.88
CA HIS A 1117 23.46 25.63 -34.74
C HIS A 1117 24.78 24.89 -34.49
N GLY A 1118 24.76 23.56 -34.42
CA GLY A 1118 25.93 22.76 -34.10
C GLY A 1118 26.26 22.75 -32.61
N ARG A 1119 25.31 23.08 -31.73
CA ARG A 1119 25.54 23.08 -30.28
C ARG A 1119 25.24 21.73 -29.67
N LEU A 1120 26.28 21.06 -29.20
CA LEU A 1120 26.18 19.80 -28.47
C LEU A 1120 26.11 20.08 -26.96
N ARG A 1121 25.11 19.52 -26.26
CA ARG A 1121 24.94 19.66 -24.80
C ARG A 1121 24.76 18.31 -24.13
N VAL A 1122 25.06 18.22 -22.83
CA VAL A 1122 24.79 17.05 -21.98
C VAL A 1122 23.81 17.45 -20.87
N HIS A 1123 22.77 16.65 -20.70
CA HIS A 1123 21.66 16.85 -19.78
C HIS A 1123 21.61 15.74 -18.74
N ARG A 1124 21.11 16.08 -17.54
CA ARG A 1124 20.75 15.10 -16.52
C ARG A 1124 19.34 14.59 -16.77
N GLY A 1125 19.18 13.27 -16.84
CA GLY A 1125 17.90 12.64 -17.15
C GLY A 1125 17.39 12.97 -18.56
N ALA A 1126 16.13 12.62 -18.82
CA ALA A 1126 15.46 12.98 -20.06
C ALA A 1126 15.40 14.51 -20.21
N VAL A 1127 15.61 14.99 -21.44
CA VAL A 1127 15.52 16.42 -21.75
C VAL A 1127 14.09 16.91 -21.44
N PRO A 1128 13.91 17.96 -20.60
CA PRO A 1128 12.58 18.41 -20.22
C PRO A 1128 11.77 18.93 -21.41
N HIS A 1129 10.45 18.72 -21.39
CA HIS A 1129 9.56 19.38 -22.34
C HIS A 1129 9.46 20.88 -22.05
N LEU A 1130 9.26 21.69 -23.09
CA LEU A 1130 8.92 23.10 -22.95
C LEU A 1130 7.53 23.22 -22.29
N PRO A 1131 7.39 23.81 -21.08
CA PRO A 1131 6.14 23.77 -20.34
C PRO A 1131 5.06 24.71 -20.92
N ALA A 1132 3.81 24.30 -20.79
CA ALA A 1132 2.61 25.13 -20.82
C ALA A 1132 1.96 25.15 -19.42
N GLU A 1133 1.34 26.27 -19.06
CA GLU A 1133 0.65 26.43 -17.77
C GLU A 1133 -0.85 26.14 -17.85
N THR A 1134 -1.46 26.35 -19.02
CA THR A 1134 -2.91 26.24 -19.23
C THR A 1134 -3.25 25.44 -20.50
N LEU A 1135 -4.48 24.93 -20.57
CA LEU A 1135 -5.02 24.33 -21.80
C LEU A 1135 -5.05 25.37 -22.93
N ARG A 1136 -5.33 26.64 -22.62
CA ARG A 1136 -5.31 27.73 -23.61
C ARG A 1136 -3.93 27.89 -24.26
N GLU A 1137 -2.86 27.77 -23.48
CA GLU A 1137 -1.50 27.80 -24.04
C GLU A 1137 -1.22 26.60 -24.94
N VAL A 1138 -1.66 25.39 -24.58
CA VAL A 1138 -1.52 24.19 -25.43
C VAL A 1138 -2.23 24.40 -26.77
N GLU A 1139 -3.41 25.02 -26.75
CA GLU A 1139 -4.15 25.34 -27.97
C GLU A 1139 -3.43 26.39 -28.83
N GLN A 1140 -2.95 27.49 -28.23
CA GLN A 1140 -2.43 28.64 -28.97
C GLN A 1140 -0.96 28.50 -29.37
N ARG A 1141 -0.17 27.71 -28.63
CA ARG A 1141 1.29 27.62 -28.77
C ARG A 1141 1.72 26.16 -29.01
N PRO A 1142 1.76 25.71 -30.28
CA PRO A 1142 2.19 24.36 -30.62
C PRO A 1142 3.55 23.98 -30.02
N GLY A 1143 3.66 22.72 -29.62
CA GLY A 1143 4.87 22.13 -29.03
C GLY A 1143 5.09 22.39 -27.55
N ARG A 1144 4.33 23.27 -26.90
CA ARG A 1144 4.34 23.38 -25.43
C ARG A 1144 3.53 22.25 -24.81
N VAL A 1145 4.04 21.71 -23.70
CA VAL A 1145 3.48 20.55 -23.01
C VAL A 1145 2.89 20.96 -21.67
N LEU A 1146 1.58 20.78 -21.51
CA LEU A 1146 0.90 20.91 -20.22
C LEU A 1146 0.95 19.57 -19.50
N ARG A 1147 1.53 19.52 -18.31
CA ARG A 1147 1.52 18.35 -17.44
C ARG A 1147 0.49 18.53 -16.34
N ARG A 1148 -0.50 17.65 -16.25
CA ARG A 1148 -1.53 17.67 -15.21
C ARG A 1148 -1.62 16.36 -14.44
N PRO A 1149 -1.84 16.40 -13.11
CA PRO A 1149 -2.24 15.21 -12.38
C PRO A 1149 -3.60 14.75 -12.89
N MET A 1150 -3.77 13.44 -13.02
CA MET A 1150 -5.10 12.88 -13.29
C MET A 1150 -5.93 12.94 -12.00
N SER A 1151 -7.25 12.98 -12.13
CA SER A 1151 -8.16 12.83 -10.99
C SER A 1151 -7.99 11.42 -10.39
N SER A 1152 -8.16 11.31 -9.07
CA SER A 1152 -8.01 10.03 -8.36
C SER A 1152 -8.88 8.93 -8.97
N GLY A 1153 -8.43 7.70 -8.77
CA GLY A 1153 -9.09 6.49 -9.22
C GLY A 1153 -10.50 6.28 -8.64
N LEU A 1154 -11.04 5.07 -8.80
CA LEU A 1154 -12.21 4.61 -8.05
C LEU A 1154 -11.84 3.27 -7.44
N THR A 1155 -12.04 3.13 -6.13
CA THR A 1155 -11.87 1.84 -5.45
C THR A 1155 -13.12 0.99 -5.63
N GLU A 1156 -12.98 -0.26 -6.07
CA GLU A 1156 -14.07 -1.24 -6.05
C GLU A 1156 -14.31 -1.74 -4.62
N PHE A 1157 -14.90 -0.89 -3.78
CA PHE A 1157 -15.31 -1.28 -2.43
C PHE A 1157 -16.73 -1.84 -2.46
N ASN A 1158 -16.88 -3.10 -2.06
CA ASN A 1158 -18.17 -3.77 -1.90
C ASN A 1158 -18.61 -3.69 -0.44
N GLU A 1159 -19.62 -2.87 -0.17
CA GLU A 1159 -20.16 -2.68 1.18
C GLU A 1159 -20.77 -3.95 1.79
N TYR A 1160 -21.26 -4.88 0.96
CA TYR A 1160 -21.80 -6.16 1.43
C TYR A 1160 -20.73 -7.08 2.00
N TRP A 1161 -19.45 -6.81 1.71
CA TRP A 1161 -18.32 -7.57 2.24
C TRP A 1161 -17.77 -6.97 3.54
N ASP A 1162 -18.27 -5.81 3.97
CA ASP A 1162 -17.82 -5.19 5.21
C ASP A 1162 -18.67 -5.64 6.42
N PRO A 1163 -18.13 -6.47 7.33
CA PRO A 1163 -18.85 -6.90 8.52
C PRO A 1163 -19.10 -5.76 9.52
N SER A 1164 -18.39 -4.63 9.40
CA SER A 1164 -18.48 -3.53 10.38
C SER A 1164 -19.66 -2.59 10.14
N THR A 1165 -20.27 -2.61 8.95
CA THR A 1165 -21.36 -1.69 8.58
C THR A 1165 -22.74 -2.14 9.07
N GLY A 1166 -22.94 -3.44 9.26
CA GLY A 1166 -24.25 -4.02 9.58
C GLY A 1166 -25.22 -4.12 8.40
N ARG A 1167 -24.73 -3.93 7.16
CA ARG A 1167 -25.51 -4.03 5.92
C ARG A 1167 -25.69 -5.44 5.37
N HIS A 1168 -24.81 -6.36 5.77
CA HIS A 1168 -24.79 -7.74 5.30
C HIS A 1168 -26.08 -8.47 5.71
#